data_AF-A0A3B9SZ20-F1
#
_entry.id   AF-A0A3B9SZ20-F1
#
_cell.length_a   1.000
_cell.length_b   1.000
_cell.length_c   1.000
_cell.angle_alpha   90.00
_cell.angle_beta   90.00
_cell.angle_gamma   90.00
#
_symmetry.space_group_name_H-M   'P 1'
#
loop_
_entity.id
_entity.type
_entity.pdbx_description
1 polymer ?
#
loop_
_entity_poly.entity_id
_entity_poly.type
_entity_poly.pdbx_seq_one_letter_code
_entity_poly.pdbx_strand_id
1 'polypeptide(L)'
;VYTPLSFTANNDIINGDMEAWQDPSDSRKNYVDKAETTVLRQPDNITLNNQPTKDYIFRGWQIVGVRDADGTPEFYPLEPGVYYQPGEKFHIQAKYADKLNTIHFQAVYEHVGSSYRRPDTSVLILDANGGYLTPLNSDEPLTDDLVLDWTEWYESDSIGTIYSKLKHDDPVTQYDQLHFETFQSNAAVHLYQYATGSAYDPGGDRKPEGGNYFAHEDGYMLLGFDEVPNEGDFIADYTADSVISVQRNDNTTLYAVWEPTVYLNFENKTDKDITFSLTAQDTHTLYIVNQATSLYDRVKLNDLSQITVPAGETLRLAIPYGENKAVTIEGVNQLGVGKLLVTKSYLPGETEPHLTPLKTDNGQPFSYSETLLKDPDGLTIEFTPENSTNVLILDDPADTGRNTGSHEIDFRQSDLDDPFILNETRSSTGYIFAGWSDTPGASEPDYPVTDSSPYQFAPLSELFDSPYTTIDPESHAAVRRLYAVWKIHSGARIFRVYKDAPPPGKPDMEYAFTVDLYAPYTYRYYMTNYSGTVTGREAFVLKNGEYLRIENDVETGRSPHIKLVVQRFGRNDQAIGDPVIITQALPSRASDGINLTNENYKVTVTEQGYANFDTGVSILALEDPDSYPAYIDGSRSFYWTDPNAGGTVLYTNTRKTADVTLAKLLVDPENTEPGKLFRFKAELLDTDSDYEYTLSGNDSDIALINGESYTLKDLPVNAKLRITELAAWDHNVSVLSENGSADLHEDPRVFEFIIPESGETITYTNELRSINVVLHSVDEYGAPFADATYQVSGGTDVYPDTATGIFYRKEPMYLGDFTVDQIWCDPIYEKISETMHFSVVGTDDTTVNGGTAITSDLPQERYSTSFDPDTQTWHIYIINMEKEIAPTGVTQTPASAAAMTAVFSFMFCTAFVYINRRRKGVERYDA
;
A
#
# COMPACT_ATOMS: atom_id res chain seq x y z
N VAL A 1 -7.57 -52.16 36.05
CA VAL A 1 -8.64 -52.14 37.09
C VAL A 1 -8.58 -50.77 37.74
N TYR A 2 -9.69 -50.04 37.81
CA TYR A 2 -9.69 -48.63 38.20
C TYR A 2 -10.24 -48.47 39.61
N THR A 3 -9.51 -47.74 40.46
CA THR A 3 -9.97 -47.41 41.82
C THR A 3 -9.93 -45.89 41.95
N PRO A 4 -11.07 -45.20 42.15
CA PRO A 4 -11.14 -43.72 42.18
C PRO A 4 -10.59 -43.11 43.49
N LEU A 5 -9.80 -43.87 44.25
CA LEU A 5 -9.41 -43.54 45.61
C LEU A 5 -7.99 -42.93 45.62
N SER A 6 -7.88 -41.68 46.07
CA SER A 6 -6.60 -40.98 46.22
C SER A 6 -6.46 -40.40 47.63
N PHE A 7 -5.21 -40.19 48.07
CA PHE A 7 -4.89 -39.66 49.38
C PHE A 7 -4.15 -38.33 49.26
N THR A 8 -4.52 -37.35 50.08
CA THR A 8 -3.75 -36.10 50.20
C THR A 8 -2.45 -36.33 50.98
N ALA A 9 -1.53 -35.36 50.93
CA ALA A 9 -0.33 -35.36 51.77
C ALA A 9 -0.64 -35.40 53.30
N ASN A 10 -1.87 -35.10 53.70
CA ASN A 10 -2.35 -35.15 55.09
C ASN A 10 -3.17 -36.42 55.40
N ASN A 11 -3.17 -37.42 54.51
CA ASN A 11 -3.92 -38.67 54.63
C ASN A 11 -5.46 -38.55 54.51
N ASP A 12 -5.98 -37.44 53.96
CA ASP A 12 -7.41 -37.33 53.65
C ASP A 12 -7.77 -38.16 52.42
N ILE A 13 -8.97 -38.76 52.42
CA ILE A 13 -9.44 -39.63 51.33
C ILE A 13 -10.27 -38.80 50.35
N ILE A 14 -9.83 -38.73 49.09
CA ILE A 14 -10.57 -38.09 48.00
C ILE A 14 -11.11 -39.17 47.06
N ASN A 15 -12.43 -39.12 46.79
CA ASN A 15 -13.15 -40.03 45.89
C ASN A 15 -14.02 -39.26 44.89
N GLY A 16 -14.29 -39.85 43.72
CA GLY A 16 -15.32 -39.39 42.78
C GLY A 16 -16.15 -40.55 42.23
N ASP A 17 -17.40 -40.27 41.86
CA ASP A 17 -18.31 -41.24 41.23
C ASP A 17 -17.95 -41.38 39.74
N MET A 18 -17.81 -42.61 39.25
CA MET A 18 -17.59 -42.89 37.82
C MET A 18 -18.75 -43.69 37.24
N GLU A 19 -19.38 -43.16 36.19
CA GLU A 19 -20.34 -43.90 35.39
C GLU A 19 -19.63 -44.56 34.20
N ALA A 20 -19.78 -45.88 34.05
CA ALA A 20 -19.19 -46.62 32.93
C ALA A 20 -20.15 -46.67 31.76
N TRP A 21 -19.69 -46.32 30.56
CA TRP A 21 -20.44 -46.55 29.33
C TRP A 21 -19.85 -47.74 28.58
N GLN A 22 -20.72 -48.68 28.20
CA GLN A 22 -20.35 -49.81 27.34
C GLN A 22 -20.73 -49.52 25.89
N ASP A 23 -19.84 -49.93 25.00
CA ASP A 23 -19.92 -49.76 23.56
C ASP A 23 -21.22 -50.37 22.96
N PRO A 24 -21.80 -49.82 21.88
CA PRO A 24 -22.93 -50.44 21.19
C PRO A 24 -22.55 -51.85 20.69
N SER A 25 -23.51 -52.79 20.72
CA SER A 25 -23.30 -54.25 20.60
C SER A 25 -22.65 -54.77 19.29
N ASP A 26 -22.27 -53.90 18.35
CA ASP A 26 -21.77 -54.27 17.01
C ASP A 26 -20.41 -53.63 16.65
N SER A 27 -19.61 -53.18 17.65
CA SER A 27 -18.32 -52.52 17.44
C SER A 27 -17.15 -53.43 17.02
N ARG A 28 -17.37 -54.75 16.87
CA ARG A 28 -16.32 -55.72 16.48
C ARG A 28 -15.74 -55.54 15.07
N LYS A 29 -16.25 -54.59 14.29
CA LYS A 29 -15.78 -54.31 12.92
C LYS A 29 -14.83 -53.12 12.82
N ASN A 30 -14.69 -52.30 13.86
CA ASN A 30 -13.96 -51.04 13.78
C ASN A 30 -12.63 -51.00 14.55
N TYR A 31 -12.24 -52.08 15.25
CA TYR A 31 -10.98 -52.16 16.00
C TYR A 31 -10.07 -53.30 15.47
N VAL A 32 -8.78 -53.00 15.30
CA VAL A 32 -7.78 -53.92 14.71
C VAL A 32 -7.44 -55.10 15.63
N ASP A 33 -7.58 -54.93 16.95
CA ASP A 33 -7.20 -55.93 17.96
C ASP A 33 -8.38 -56.69 18.60
N LYS A 34 -9.63 -56.32 18.27
CA LYS A 34 -10.88 -56.92 18.75
C LYS A 34 -11.07 -56.92 20.28
N ALA A 35 -10.36 -56.05 21.01
CA ALA A 35 -10.52 -55.96 22.47
C ALA A 35 -11.81 -55.22 22.84
N GLU A 36 -12.53 -55.71 23.87
CA GLU A 36 -13.64 -54.98 24.48
C GLU A 36 -13.10 -53.73 25.18
N THR A 37 -13.50 -52.55 24.71
CA THR A 37 -13.06 -51.27 25.27
C THR A 37 -14.20 -50.66 26.08
N THR A 38 -13.95 -50.37 27.36
CA THR A 38 -14.88 -49.64 28.22
C THR A 38 -14.43 -48.20 28.29
N VAL A 39 -15.28 -47.25 27.91
CA VAL A 39 -14.98 -45.82 28.01
C VAL A 39 -15.54 -45.30 29.33
N LEU A 40 -14.69 -44.74 30.18
CA LEU A 40 -15.08 -44.17 31.46
C LEU A 40 -15.16 -42.65 31.33
N ARG A 41 -16.25 -42.08 31.85
CA ARG A 41 -16.41 -40.63 32.02
C ARG A 41 -15.51 -40.14 33.15
N GLN A 42 -15.12 -38.85 33.10
CA GLN A 42 -14.45 -38.17 34.22
C GLN A 42 -15.24 -38.41 35.52
N PRO A 43 -14.58 -38.59 36.68
CA PRO A 43 -15.27 -38.75 37.94
C PRO A 43 -16.02 -37.45 38.33
N ASP A 44 -17.32 -37.58 38.56
CA ASP A 44 -18.21 -36.49 39.01
C ASP A 44 -18.39 -36.59 40.55
N ASN A 45 -18.98 -35.58 41.20
CA ASN A 45 -19.24 -35.58 42.66
C ASN A 45 -18.00 -35.82 43.55
N ILE A 46 -16.93 -35.04 43.37
CA ILE A 46 -15.72 -35.15 44.19
C ILE A 46 -16.07 -34.99 45.68
N THR A 47 -15.64 -35.95 46.49
CA THR A 47 -15.83 -35.96 47.93
C THR A 47 -14.48 -35.96 48.64
N LEU A 48 -14.35 -35.16 49.70
CA LEU A 48 -13.25 -35.19 50.64
C LEU A 48 -13.77 -35.85 51.93
N ASN A 49 -13.17 -36.95 52.36
CA ASN A 49 -13.61 -37.75 53.50
C ASN A 49 -15.13 -38.09 53.43
N ASN A 50 -15.61 -38.46 52.23
CA ASN A 50 -17.01 -38.77 51.90
C ASN A 50 -18.01 -37.60 52.05
N GLN A 51 -17.54 -36.34 52.06
CA GLN A 51 -18.38 -35.15 51.98
C GLN A 51 -18.12 -34.40 50.65
N PRO A 52 -19.15 -33.93 49.92
CA PRO A 52 -18.95 -33.21 48.67
C PRO A 52 -18.04 -31.99 48.86
N THR A 53 -17.07 -31.81 47.98
CA THR A 53 -16.15 -30.67 48.01
C THR A 53 -16.07 -30.01 46.63
N LYS A 54 -15.86 -28.69 46.63
CA LYS A 54 -15.51 -27.91 45.43
C LYS A 54 -14.05 -27.48 45.44
N ASP A 55 -13.31 -27.83 46.49
CA ASP A 55 -11.95 -27.36 46.73
C ASP A 55 -10.92 -28.15 45.94
N TYR A 56 -11.34 -29.23 45.27
CA TYR A 56 -10.48 -30.09 44.47
C TYR A 56 -11.07 -30.33 43.08
N ILE A 57 -10.20 -30.34 42.08
CA ILE A 57 -10.52 -30.70 40.69
C ILE A 57 -9.73 -31.93 40.28
N PHE A 58 -10.29 -32.70 39.36
CA PHE A 58 -9.61 -33.85 38.77
C PHE A 58 -8.44 -33.37 37.91
N ARG A 59 -7.23 -33.84 38.23
CA ARG A 59 -5.99 -33.47 37.55
C ARG A 59 -5.66 -34.41 36.40
N GLY A 60 -6.15 -35.65 36.40
CA GLY A 60 -5.83 -36.65 35.38
C GLY A 60 -5.55 -38.03 35.97
N TRP A 61 -5.34 -39.01 35.10
CA TRP A 61 -5.04 -40.39 35.45
C TRP A 61 -3.53 -40.63 35.49
N GLN A 62 -3.00 -41.21 36.55
CA GLN A 62 -1.59 -41.59 36.64
C GLN A 62 -1.42 -43.10 36.54
N ILE A 63 -0.47 -43.58 35.74
CA ILE A 63 -0.10 -44.99 35.71
C ILE A 63 0.62 -45.36 37.00
N VAL A 64 0.12 -46.36 37.70
CA VAL A 64 0.62 -46.80 39.00
C VAL A 64 0.96 -48.29 39.02
N GLY A 65 1.96 -48.65 39.81
CA GLY A 65 2.25 -50.02 40.20
C GLY A 65 1.52 -50.36 41.49
N VAL A 66 1.17 -51.63 41.67
CA VAL A 66 0.51 -52.12 42.87
C VAL A 66 1.47 -52.97 43.68
N ARG A 67 1.59 -52.71 44.98
CA ARG A 67 2.22 -53.61 45.96
C ARG A 67 1.20 -53.96 47.03
N ASP A 68 1.09 -55.24 47.34
CA ASP A 68 0.24 -55.71 48.43
C ASP A 68 0.98 -55.50 49.76
N ALA A 69 0.53 -54.50 50.53
CA ALA A 69 0.90 -54.32 51.92
C ALA A 69 -0.35 -54.60 52.78
N ASP A 70 -0.31 -55.70 53.55
CA ASP A 70 -1.28 -56.00 54.61
C ASP A 70 -2.78 -55.97 54.23
N GLY A 71 -3.12 -56.41 53.01
CA GLY A 71 -4.50 -56.54 52.53
C GLY A 71 -5.11 -55.23 51.99
N THR A 72 -4.31 -54.17 51.89
CA THR A 72 -4.69 -52.92 51.23
C THR A 72 -3.72 -52.67 50.07
N PRO A 73 -4.18 -52.56 48.82
CA PRO A 73 -3.29 -52.30 47.69
C PRO A 73 -2.65 -50.92 47.84
N GLU A 74 -1.32 -50.88 47.91
CA GLU A 74 -0.54 -49.64 47.90
C GLU A 74 -0.16 -49.32 46.45
N PHE A 75 -0.56 -48.13 45.99
CA PHE A 75 -0.31 -47.65 44.63
C PHE A 75 0.87 -46.69 44.64
N TYR A 76 1.82 -46.87 43.72
CA TYR A 76 2.96 -45.96 43.53
C TYR A 76 3.12 -45.58 42.07
N PRO A 77 3.47 -44.33 41.74
CA PRO A 77 3.57 -43.87 40.36
C PRO A 77 4.69 -44.58 39.61
N LEU A 78 4.38 -45.13 38.43
CA LEU A 78 5.38 -45.67 37.51
C LEU A 78 5.98 -44.56 36.61
N GLU A 79 5.23 -43.47 36.42
CA GLU A 79 5.65 -42.25 35.72
C GLU A 79 5.33 -41.02 36.58
N PRO A 80 6.21 -40.67 37.54
CA PRO A 80 5.96 -39.54 38.45
C PRO A 80 5.78 -38.22 37.70
N GLY A 81 4.70 -37.51 37.98
CA GLY A 81 4.40 -36.21 37.36
C GLY A 81 3.78 -36.28 35.96
N VAL A 82 3.45 -37.47 35.47
CA VAL A 82 2.68 -37.68 34.23
C VAL A 82 1.24 -38.01 34.59
N TYR A 83 0.29 -37.28 34.00
CA TYR A 83 -1.15 -37.43 34.21
C TYR A 83 -1.85 -37.40 32.86
N TYR A 84 -2.67 -38.40 32.58
CA TYR A 84 -3.40 -38.56 31.32
C TYR A 84 -4.82 -38.06 31.47
N GLN A 85 -5.24 -37.16 30.59
CA GLN A 85 -6.63 -36.69 30.57
C GLN A 85 -7.56 -37.66 29.83
N PRO A 86 -8.87 -37.65 30.14
CA PRO A 86 -9.85 -38.38 29.35
C PRO A 86 -9.79 -37.95 27.88
N GLY A 87 -9.51 -38.90 26.98
CA GLY A 87 -9.40 -38.66 25.53
C GLY A 87 -7.98 -38.48 24.99
N GLU A 88 -6.97 -38.34 25.84
CA GLU A 88 -5.57 -38.29 25.39
C GLU A 88 -5.08 -39.66 24.89
N LYS A 89 -4.23 -39.63 23.85
CA LYS A 89 -3.50 -40.82 23.40
C LYS A 89 -2.35 -41.07 24.37
N PHE A 90 -2.25 -42.29 24.89
CA PHE A 90 -1.17 -42.68 25.80
C PHE A 90 -0.40 -43.88 25.25
N HIS A 91 0.91 -43.84 25.45
CA HIS A 91 1.81 -44.94 25.07
C HIS A 91 2.03 -45.87 26.26
N ILE A 92 1.31 -46.99 26.26
CA ILE A 92 1.52 -48.02 27.28
C ILE A 92 2.77 -48.83 26.92
N GLN A 93 3.77 -48.81 27.81
CA GLN A 93 4.87 -49.76 27.73
C GLN A 93 4.47 -51.07 28.42
N ALA A 94 4.65 -52.20 27.75
CA ALA A 94 4.29 -53.52 28.31
C ALA A 94 4.94 -53.81 29.67
N LYS A 95 6.07 -53.16 29.98
CA LYS A 95 6.77 -53.24 31.26
C LYS A 95 5.97 -52.69 32.47
N TYR A 96 4.89 -51.94 32.22
CA TYR A 96 4.04 -51.35 33.27
C TYR A 96 2.87 -52.24 33.69
N ALA A 97 2.64 -53.35 32.97
CA ALA A 97 1.64 -54.32 33.36
C ALA A 97 2.12 -55.14 34.57
N ASP A 98 1.21 -55.44 35.49
CA ASP A 98 1.48 -56.31 36.62
C ASP A 98 1.63 -57.79 36.21
N LYS A 99 1.79 -58.68 37.19
CA LYS A 99 1.96 -60.14 36.95
C LYS A 99 0.74 -60.79 36.29
N LEU A 100 -0.39 -60.10 36.21
CA LEU A 100 -1.64 -60.54 35.56
C LEU A 100 -1.85 -59.81 34.23
N ASN A 101 -0.81 -59.17 33.67
CA ASN A 101 -0.85 -58.35 32.47
C ASN A 101 -1.86 -57.18 32.56
N THR A 102 -2.10 -56.66 33.76
CA THR A 102 -3.03 -55.55 34.00
C THR A 102 -2.26 -54.27 34.27
N ILE A 103 -2.61 -53.19 33.57
CA ILE A 103 -2.12 -51.84 33.86
C ILE A 103 -3.13 -51.15 34.77
N HIS A 104 -2.60 -50.44 35.78
CA HIS A 104 -3.42 -49.76 36.78
C HIS A 104 -3.28 -48.25 36.58
N PHE A 105 -4.41 -47.56 36.66
CA PHE A 105 -4.49 -46.12 36.63
C PHE A 105 -5.16 -45.63 37.91
N GLN A 106 -4.60 -44.58 38.49
CA GLN A 106 -5.15 -43.90 39.66
C GLN A 106 -5.58 -42.49 39.29
N ALA A 107 -6.77 -42.09 39.72
CA ALA A 107 -7.23 -40.71 39.58
C ALA A 107 -6.43 -39.81 40.52
N VAL A 108 -5.90 -38.71 40.01
CA VAL A 108 -5.17 -37.70 40.80
C VAL A 108 -5.99 -36.42 40.82
N TYR A 109 -6.06 -35.76 41.98
CA TYR A 109 -6.82 -34.55 42.21
C TYR A 109 -5.92 -33.45 42.77
N GLU A 110 -6.25 -32.19 42.49
CA GLU A 110 -5.50 -31.02 42.97
C GLU A 110 -6.42 -29.92 43.47
N HIS A 111 -5.90 -29.01 44.31
CA HIS A 111 -6.71 -27.97 44.93
C HIS A 111 -7.07 -26.86 43.94
N VAL A 112 -8.30 -26.38 43.98
CA VAL A 112 -8.74 -25.23 43.19
C VAL A 112 -7.91 -24.02 43.60
N GLY A 113 -7.06 -23.53 42.68
CA GLY A 113 -6.15 -22.41 42.90
C GLY A 113 -4.66 -22.76 43.12
N SER A 114 -4.25 -24.04 43.09
CA SER A 114 -2.81 -24.37 43.13
C SER A 114 -2.10 -23.94 41.84
N SER A 115 -1.04 -23.15 41.96
CA SER A 115 -0.32 -22.46 40.86
C SER A 115 0.56 -23.35 39.97
N TYR A 116 0.30 -24.67 39.91
CA TYR A 116 1.04 -25.61 39.05
C TYR A 116 0.22 -25.96 37.81
N ARG A 117 0.00 -24.97 36.94
CA ARG A 117 -0.27 -25.26 35.53
C ARG A 117 1.07 -25.67 34.91
N ARG A 118 1.17 -26.85 34.29
CA ARG A 118 2.29 -27.10 33.38
C ARG A 118 2.10 -26.18 32.17
N PRO A 119 3.13 -25.42 31.77
CA PRO A 119 3.17 -24.83 30.44
C PRO A 119 3.62 -25.91 29.46
N ASP A 120 2.90 -26.03 28.36
CA ASP A 120 3.45 -26.54 27.10
C ASP A 120 3.30 -25.38 26.11
N THR A 121 4.37 -24.60 25.95
CA THR A 121 4.64 -23.85 24.72
C THR A 121 5.37 -24.84 23.80
N SER A 122 5.04 -25.02 22.53
CA SER A 122 4.92 -24.00 21.49
C SER A 122 4.25 -24.58 20.24
N VAL A 123 3.34 -23.82 19.60
CA VAL A 123 3.58 -23.10 18.34
C VAL A 123 2.49 -22.03 18.29
N LEU A 124 2.87 -20.76 18.33
CA LEU A 124 1.96 -19.66 18.07
C LEU A 124 1.88 -19.52 16.55
N ILE A 125 0.89 -20.13 15.92
CA ILE A 125 0.63 -19.90 14.50
C ILE A 125 -0.33 -18.71 14.41
N LEU A 126 0.17 -17.62 13.85
CA LEU A 126 -0.66 -16.55 13.30
C LEU A 126 -1.37 -17.13 12.08
N ASP A 127 -2.48 -17.82 12.32
CA ASP A 127 -3.34 -18.31 11.25
C ASP A 127 -4.41 -17.25 11.03
N ALA A 128 -4.11 -16.33 10.12
CA ALA A 128 -5.12 -15.52 9.48
C ALA A 128 -5.87 -16.45 8.52
N ASN A 129 -6.82 -17.23 9.03
CA ASN A 129 -7.59 -18.19 8.23
C ASN A 129 -8.34 -17.45 7.11
N GLY A 130 -7.72 -17.34 5.93
CA GLY A 130 -8.18 -16.58 4.77
C GLY A 130 -7.63 -15.16 4.63
N GLY A 131 -6.82 -14.66 5.57
CA GLY A 131 -6.13 -13.37 5.49
C GLY A 131 -4.61 -13.49 5.54
N TYR A 132 -3.91 -12.40 5.37
CA TYR A 132 -2.46 -12.30 5.39
C TYR A 132 -2.05 -10.97 6.01
N LEU A 133 -0.91 -10.98 6.71
CA LEU A 133 -0.25 -9.75 7.14
C LEU A 133 0.49 -9.16 5.95
N THR A 134 0.37 -7.84 5.75
CA THR A 134 1.15 -7.10 4.75
C THR A 134 1.93 -5.99 5.43
N PRO A 135 3.14 -5.65 4.98
CA PRO A 135 3.75 -4.37 5.31
C PRO A 135 2.79 -3.19 5.02
N LEU A 136 2.89 -2.12 5.82
CA LEU A 136 2.19 -0.86 5.58
C LEU A 136 2.62 -0.36 4.21
N ASN A 137 1.65 -0.10 3.33
CA ASN A 137 1.84 0.24 1.90
C ASN A 137 2.25 -0.91 0.98
N SER A 138 2.17 -2.17 1.41
CA SER A 138 2.30 -3.35 0.54
C SER A 138 0.95 -4.07 0.43
N ASP A 139 0.70 -4.67 -0.74
CA ASP A 139 -0.39 -5.62 -0.95
C ASP A 139 0.12 -7.07 -1.02
N GLU A 140 1.45 -7.25 -1.02
CA GLU A 140 2.09 -8.56 -0.97
C GLU A 140 1.99 -9.13 0.46
N PRO A 141 1.42 -10.34 0.64
CA PRO A 141 1.43 -11.04 1.92
C PRO A 141 2.87 -11.21 2.41
N LEU A 142 3.08 -11.20 3.73
CA LEU A 142 4.29 -11.78 4.31
C LEU A 142 4.28 -13.27 3.93
N THR A 143 5.07 -13.63 2.91
CA THR A 143 5.01 -14.95 2.26
C THR A 143 5.76 -16.05 2.99
N ASP A 144 6.51 -15.71 4.05
CA ASP A 144 7.43 -16.64 4.69
C ASP A 144 7.01 -16.91 6.14
N ASP A 145 7.21 -18.16 6.58
CA ASP A 145 6.97 -18.61 7.95
C ASP A 145 7.57 -17.60 8.94
N LEU A 146 6.72 -16.94 9.75
CA LEU A 146 7.16 -16.06 10.82
C LEU A 146 7.80 -16.91 11.92
N VAL A 147 9.09 -17.21 11.78
CA VAL A 147 9.86 -17.98 12.77
C VAL A 147 10.29 -17.04 13.89
N LEU A 148 9.65 -17.17 15.06
CA LEU A 148 10.11 -16.58 16.31
C LEU A 148 11.37 -17.32 16.78
N ASP A 149 12.55 -16.81 16.43
CA ASP A 149 13.82 -17.34 16.90
C ASP A 149 14.12 -16.79 18.31
N TRP A 150 14.17 -17.68 19.31
CA TRP A 150 14.42 -17.36 20.73
C TRP A 150 15.84 -17.72 21.17
N THR A 151 16.77 -17.86 20.23
CA THR A 151 18.09 -18.41 20.49
C THR A 151 19.19 -17.42 20.16
N GLU A 152 19.48 -16.49 21.10
CA GLU A 152 20.85 -16.16 21.56
C GLU A 152 20.86 -14.94 22.51
N TRP A 153 21.29 -15.14 23.76
CA TRP A 153 21.43 -14.07 24.76
C TRP A 153 22.76 -14.20 25.51
N TYR A 154 23.79 -13.46 25.07
CA TYR A 154 24.88 -13.06 25.94
C TYR A 154 25.32 -11.63 25.56
N GLU A 155 25.02 -10.70 26.48
CA GLU A 155 25.53 -9.33 26.55
C GLU A 155 24.94 -8.26 25.61
N SER A 156 23.68 -7.86 25.83
CA SER A 156 23.28 -6.44 25.81
C SER A 156 21.86 -6.26 26.39
N ASP A 157 21.61 -5.08 26.95
CA ASP A 157 20.37 -4.62 27.61
C ASP A 157 19.19 -4.42 26.62
N SER A 158 18.90 -5.42 25.77
CA SER A 158 17.91 -5.28 24.69
C SER A 158 16.56 -5.91 25.03
N ILE A 159 15.52 -5.11 24.81
CA ILE A 159 14.07 -5.30 24.96
C ILE A 159 13.57 -6.43 24.05
N GLY A 160 12.48 -7.12 24.43
CA GLY A 160 11.85 -8.18 23.63
C GLY A 160 11.50 -7.71 22.22
N THR A 161 12.24 -8.21 21.23
CA THR A 161 12.17 -7.78 19.82
C THR A 161 11.66 -8.94 18.96
N ILE A 162 10.64 -8.69 18.12
CA ILE A 162 10.20 -9.66 17.11
C ILE A 162 11.09 -9.51 15.88
N TYR A 163 11.73 -10.61 15.50
CA TYR A 163 12.55 -10.70 14.30
C TYR A 163 11.75 -11.40 13.20
N SER A 164 11.56 -10.76 12.04
CA SER A 164 11.18 -11.49 10.83
C SER A 164 12.43 -11.72 9.99
N LYS A 165 12.60 -12.95 9.50
CA LYS A 165 13.42 -13.18 8.31
C LYS A 165 12.63 -12.64 7.11
N LEU A 166 13.12 -11.57 6.50
CA LEU A 166 12.55 -11.01 5.26
C LEU A 166 12.92 -11.83 4.01
N LYS A 167 13.75 -12.88 4.17
CA LYS A 167 13.98 -13.98 3.24
C LYS A 167 14.80 -15.07 3.93
N HIS A 168 14.71 -16.29 3.42
CA HIS A 168 15.31 -17.49 4.01
C HIS A 168 16.86 -17.41 4.17
N ASP A 169 17.56 -16.51 3.46
CA ASP A 169 18.98 -16.66 3.12
C ASP A 169 19.96 -15.53 3.55
N ASP A 170 19.57 -14.60 4.45
CA ASP A 170 20.52 -13.57 4.95
C ASP A 170 21.38 -14.10 6.13
N PRO A 171 22.69 -13.77 6.27
CA PRO A 171 23.48 -14.13 7.43
C PRO A 171 22.94 -13.45 8.69
N VAL A 172 23.07 -14.14 9.82
CA VAL A 172 22.51 -13.88 11.17
C VAL A 172 22.98 -12.55 11.84
N THR A 173 23.04 -11.43 11.11
CA THR A 173 23.59 -10.17 11.65
C THR A 173 22.82 -8.90 11.30
N GLN A 174 21.78 -8.95 10.46
CA GLN A 174 20.84 -7.82 10.33
C GLN A 174 19.42 -8.29 10.60
N TYR A 175 18.96 -7.92 11.77
CA TYR A 175 17.58 -8.02 12.17
C TYR A 175 16.93 -6.66 11.90
N ASP A 176 16.00 -6.58 10.96
CA ASP A 176 15.11 -5.41 10.90
C ASP A 176 14.07 -5.54 12.02
N GLN A 177 14.05 -4.54 12.88
CA GLN A 177 13.07 -4.43 13.94
C GLN A 177 11.69 -4.22 13.31
N LEU A 178 10.75 -5.15 13.56
CA LEU A 178 9.34 -4.92 13.23
C LEU A 178 8.79 -3.82 14.15
N HIS A 179 8.66 -2.61 13.63
CA HIS A 179 7.85 -1.58 14.27
C HIS A 179 6.37 -1.84 13.93
N PHE A 180 5.49 -2.04 14.92
CA PHE A 180 4.08 -2.37 14.66
C PHE A 180 3.31 -1.30 13.87
N GLU A 181 3.84 -0.08 13.81
CA GLU A 181 3.32 0.97 12.91
C GLU A 181 3.53 0.67 11.42
N THR A 182 4.30 -0.36 11.05
CA THR A 182 4.67 -0.66 9.66
C THR A 182 3.99 -1.90 9.07
N PHE A 183 2.90 -2.42 9.66
CA PHE A 183 2.17 -3.60 9.14
C PHE A 183 0.64 -3.48 9.32
N GLN A 184 -0.12 -4.20 8.49
CA GLN A 184 -1.59 -4.28 8.56
C GLN A 184 -2.08 -5.71 8.28
N SER A 185 -3.29 -6.04 8.76
CA SER A 185 -3.96 -7.32 8.52
C SER A 185 -5.28 -7.13 7.78
N ASN A 186 -5.53 -7.95 6.77
CA ASN A 186 -6.83 -8.06 6.09
C ASN A 186 -7.75 -9.12 6.71
N ALA A 187 -7.38 -9.74 7.82
CA ALA A 187 -8.28 -10.56 8.63
C ALA A 187 -8.21 -10.15 10.10
N ALA A 188 -9.20 -10.54 10.89
CA ALA A 188 -8.99 -10.61 12.33
C ALA A 188 -7.81 -11.57 12.57
N VAL A 189 -6.76 -11.12 13.26
CA VAL A 189 -5.63 -11.99 13.59
C VAL A 189 -6.08 -12.93 14.69
N HIS A 190 -6.29 -14.19 14.33
CA HIS A 190 -6.70 -15.22 15.27
C HIS A 190 -5.47 -15.92 15.84
N LEU A 191 -5.39 -15.96 17.16
CA LEU A 191 -4.47 -16.83 17.87
C LEU A 191 -5.10 -18.21 18.01
N TYR A 192 -4.71 -19.15 17.16
CA TYR A 192 -5.13 -20.53 17.31
C TYR A 192 -4.13 -21.32 18.17
N GLN A 193 -4.68 -22.07 19.11
CA GLN A 193 -4.00 -23.24 19.67
C GLN A 193 -4.42 -24.45 18.81
N TYR A 194 -3.48 -25.17 18.21
CA TYR A 194 -3.78 -26.44 17.53
C TYR A 194 -4.40 -27.43 18.53
N ALA A 195 -5.73 -27.58 18.49
CA ALA A 195 -6.42 -28.73 19.06
C ALA A 195 -6.51 -29.83 17.98
N THR A 196 -6.08 -31.02 18.34
CA THR A 196 -5.97 -32.18 17.47
C THR A 196 -7.34 -32.79 17.12
N GLY A 197 -7.59 -33.02 15.82
CA GLY A 197 -8.43 -34.12 15.32
C GLY A 197 -9.96 -33.93 15.25
N SER A 198 -10.52 -34.35 14.12
CA SER A 198 -11.78 -33.91 13.52
C SER A 198 -12.98 -34.87 13.66
N ALA A 199 -14.17 -34.29 13.49
CA ALA A 199 -15.41 -34.90 12.95
C ALA A 199 -16.28 -35.81 13.85
N TYR A 200 -17.21 -35.21 14.62
CA TYR A 200 -18.67 -35.50 14.71
C TYR A 200 -19.28 -34.94 16.02
N ASP A 201 -20.49 -34.37 15.97
CA ASP A 201 -21.34 -34.05 17.14
C ASP A 201 -22.21 -35.29 17.47
N PRO A 202 -22.54 -35.61 18.75
CA PRO A 202 -23.16 -36.86 19.17
C PRO A 202 -24.67 -36.95 18.86
N GLY A 203 -25.19 -36.06 18.00
CA GLY A 203 -26.60 -35.98 17.62
C GLY A 203 -26.93 -36.48 16.21
N GLY A 204 -25.94 -36.80 15.37
CA GLY A 204 -26.18 -37.33 14.01
C GLY A 204 -26.69 -36.32 12.97
N ASP A 205 -26.88 -35.05 13.31
CA ASP A 205 -27.19 -34.00 12.34
C ASP A 205 -25.95 -33.18 11.96
N ARG A 206 -25.82 -32.84 10.67
CA ARG A 206 -24.79 -31.92 10.15
C ARG A 206 -24.99 -30.54 10.79
N LYS A 207 -24.00 -30.06 11.55
CA LYS A 207 -23.94 -28.65 11.95
C LYS A 207 -23.54 -27.77 10.75
N PRO A 208 -24.20 -26.62 10.54
CA PRO A 208 -23.72 -25.54 9.70
C PRO A 208 -22.49 -24.89 10.35
N GLU A 209 -21.63 -24.34 9.51
CA GLU A 209 -20.39 -23.63 9.81
C GLU A 209 -20.56 -22.53 10.89
N GLY A 210 -19.57 -22.39 11.79
CA GLY A 210 -19.43 -21.24 12.68
C GLY A 210 -19.51 -21.56 14.17
N GLY A 211 -18.36 -21.79 14.80
CA GLY A 211 -18.22 -21.90 16.26
C GLY A 211 -16.75 -21.78 16.66
N ASN A 212 -16.26 -20.54 16.75
CA ASN A 212 -14.87 -20.21 17.02
C ASN A 212 -14.63 -19.92 18.51
N TYR A 213 -13.46 -20.34 19.01
CA TYR A 213 -12.91 -19.98 20.30
C TYR A 213 -11.96 -18.79 20.11
N PHE A 214 -12.13 -17.76 20.96
CA PHE A 214 -11.51 -16.43 20.96
C PHE A 214 -12.08 -15.41 19.95
N ALA A 215 -13.26 -14.89 20.31
CA ALA A 215 -13.70 -13.55 19.91
C ALA A 215 -13.68 -12.66 21.17
N HIS A 216 -13.24 -11.40 21.07
CA HIS A 216 -13.50 -10.42 22.12
C HIS A 216 -14.88 -9.78 21.84
N GLU A 217 -15.75 -9.74 22.85
CA GLU A 217 -17.16 -9.34 22.72
C GLU A 217 -17.34 -7.90 22.19
N ASP A 218 -16.33 -7.05 22.43
CA ASP A 218 -16.32 -5.61 22.06
C ASP A 218 -15.64 -5.28 20.71
N GLY A 219 -15.21 -6.28 19.91
CA GLY A 219 -14.74 -6.04 18.53
C GLY A 219 -13.30 -5.54 18.36
N TYR A 220 -12.40 -5.80 19.32
CA TYR A 220 -10.99 -5.38 19.29
C TYR A 220 -10.12 -6.06 18.22
N MET A 221 -9.04 -5.38 17.81
CA MET A 221 -7.96 -5.92 16.95
C MET A 221 -6.69 -6.18 17.78
N LEU A 222 -6.08 -7.35 17.61
CA LEU A 222 -4.82 -7.71 18.28
C LEU A 222 -3.65 -7.02 17.57
N LEU A 223 -2.83 -6.27 18.33
CA LEU A 223 -1.70 -5.52 17.78
C LEU A 223 -0.35 -6.22 17.96
N GLY A 224 -0.12 -6.93 19.08
CA GLY A 224 1.19 -7.53 19.37
C GLY A 224 1.32 -8.07 20.81
N PHE A 225 2.56 -8.47 21.18
CA PHE A 225 2.91 -8.97 22.51
C PHE A 225 4.11 -8.21 23.11
N ASP A 226 4.11 -7.95 24.43
CA ASP A 226 5.23 -7.31 25.18
C ASP A 226 5.62 -8.10 26.45
N GLU A 227 6.85 -8.02 26.96
CA GLU A 227 7.38 -8.81 28.07
C GLU A 227 7.28 -8.17 29.47
N VAL A 228 7.06 -6.84 29.57
CA VAL A 228 7.10 -6.12 30.86
C VAL A 228 5.89 -5.18 31.04
N PRO A 229 5.12 -5.26 32.14
CA PRO A 229 3.86 -4.50 32.27
C PRO A 229 4.04 -2.99 32.53
N ASN A 230 5.28 -2.47 32.63
CA ASN A 230 5.57 -1.11 33.12
C ASN A 230 6.78 -0.42 32.43
N GLU A 231 7.36 -0.94 31.35
CA GLU A 231 8.41 -0.24 30.62
C GLU A 231 7.80 0.61 29.51
N GLY A 232 7.92 1.93 29.64
CA GLY A 232 7.20 2.93 28.85
C GLY A 232 7.64 3.11 27.41
N ASP A 233 8.09 2.05 26.72
CA ASP A 233 8.53 2.14 25.32
C ASP A 233 7.62 1.37 24.33
N PHE A 234 6.73 0.48 24.76
CA PHE A 234 5.73 -0.18 23.88
C PHE A 234 4.34 -0.44 24.50
N ILE A 235 4.07 0.04 25.70
CA ILE A 235 2.68 0.39 26.03
C ILE A 235 2.42 1.68 25.28
N ALA A 236 1.43 1.68 24.39
CA ALA A 236 0.88 2.91 23.86
C ALA A 236 0.80 3.93 25.02
N ASP A 237 1.26 5.15 24.81
CA ASP A 237 1.19 6.25 25.77
C ASP A 237 -0.28 6.63 26.13
N TYR A 238 -1.23 5.90 25.54
CA TYR A 238 -2.65 5.82 25.86
C TYR A 238 -3.03 4.42 26.40
N THR A 239 -3.95 4.39 27.37
CA THR A 239 -4.39 3.19 28.08
C THR A 239 -4.97 2.12 27.15
N ALA A 240 -4.30 0.98 26.99
CA ALA A 240 -4.90 -0.23 26.40
C ALA A 240 -6.01 -0.76 27.32
N ASP A 241 -7.24 -0.90 26.79
CA ASP A 241 -8.42 -1.24 27.59
C ASP A 241 -8.57 -2.73 27.94
N SER A 242 -7.75 -3.60 27.36
CA SER A 242 -7.61 -4.98 27.85
C SER A 242 -6.22 -5.56 27.55
N VAL A 243 -5.69 -6.29 28.53
CA VAL A 243 -4.39 -6.96 28.49
C VAL A 243 -4.59 -8.41 28.88
N ILE A 244 -4.26 -9.35 27.99
CA ILE A 244 -4.16 -10.78 28.34
C ILE A 244 -2.69 -11.12 28.48
N SER A 245 -2.32 -11.71 29.62
CA SER A 245 -0.97 -12.20 29.86
C SER A 245 -0.84 -13.69 29.54
N VAL A 246 0.16 -14.04 28.74
CA VAL A 246 0.54 -15.42 28.40
C VAL A 246 1.92 -15.68 28.99
N GLN A 247 2.00 -16.63 29.92
CA GLN A 247 3.27 -17.03 30.51
C GLN A 247 4.03 -17.96 29.56
N ARG A 248 5.27 -17.62 29.24
CA ARG A 248 6.18 -18.44 28.43
C ARG A 248 6.92 -19.49 29.26
N ASN A 249 7.55 -20.43 28.56
CA ASN A 249 8.36 -21.52 29.15
C ASN A 249 9.60 -21.03 29.91
N ASP A 250 10.08 -19.81 29.65
CA ASP A 250 11.20 -19.15 30.31
C ASP A 250 10.78 -18.31 31.54
N ASN A 251 9.52 -18.42 31.96
CA ASN A 251 8.92 -17.66 33.06
C ASN A 251 8.69 -16.15 32.75
N THR A 252 8.87 -15.71 31.51
CA THR A 252 8.53 -14.33 31.08
C THR A 252 7.06 -14.23 30.69
N THR A 253 6.41 -13.09 30.93
CA THR A 253 4.98 -12.88 30.66
C THR A 253 4.81 -12.04 29.40
N LEU A 254 4.21 -12.59 28.34
CA LEU A 254 3.81 -11.84 27.15
C LEU A 254 2.43 -11.20 27.34
N TYR A 255 2.31 -9.90 27.15
CA TYR A 255 1.06 -9.14 27.23
C TYR A 255 0.51 -8.92 25.82
N ALA A 256 -0.61 -9.57 25.47
CA ALA A 256 -1.35 -9.29 24.24
C ALA A 256 -2.05 -7.94 24.36
N VAL A 257 -1.73 -7.00 23.46
CA VAL A 257 -2.28 -5.65 23.42
C VAL A 257 -3.34 -5.56 22.34
N TRP A 258 -4.53 -5.06 22.71
CA TRP A 258 -5.67 -4.89 21.83
C TRP A 258 -5.99 -3.41 21.63
N GLU A 259 -6.21 -2.98 20.38
CA GLU A 259 -6.73 -1.64 20.08
C GLU A 259 -8.26 -1.65 19.90
N PRO A 260 -8.97 -0.62 20.41
CA PRO A 260 -10.36 -0.33 20.06
C PRO A 260 -10.51 -0.01 18.59
N THR A 261 -10.82 -1.03 17.79
CA THR A 261 -11.34 -0.82 16.44
C THR A 261 -12.72 -0.17 16.55
N VAL A 262 -12.83 1.05 16.06
CA VAL A 262 -14.14 1.70 15.89
C VAL A 262 -14.71 1.35 14.53
N TYR A 263 -16.03 1.26 14.45
CA TYR A 263 -16.75 0.96 13.21
C TYR A 263 -17.49 2.19 12.71
N LEU A 264 -17.41 2.41 11.41
CA LEU A 264 -18.15 3.45 10.69
C LEU A 264 -18.95 2.80 9.57
N ASN A 265 -20.27 2.85 9.68
CA ASN A 265 -21.19 2.30 8.68
C ASN A 265 -21.66 3.44 7.76
N PHE A 266 -21.66 3.20 6.46
CA PHE A 266 -22.27 4.07 5.46
C PHE A 266 -23.45 3.34 4.84
N GLU A 267 -24.66 3.82 5.08
CA GLU A 267 -25.88 3.30 4.47
C GLU A 267 -26.31 4.17 3.30
N ASN A 268 -26.31 3.63 2.10
CA ASN A 268 -26.83 4.34 0.93
C ASN A 268 -28.30 3.95 0.70
N LYS A 269 -29.24 4.79 1.14
CA LYS A 269 -30.68 4.61 0.92
C LYS A 269 -31.18 5.33 -0.34
N THR A 270 -30.28 5.76 -1.21
CA THR A 270 -30.60 6.38 -2.48
C THR A 270 -30.71 5.33 -3.60
N ASP A 271 -31.17 5.75 -4.78
CA ASP A 271 -31.28 4.91 -5.97
C ASP A 271 -30.05 4.98 -6.89
N LYS A 272 -28.99 5.67 -6.46
CA LYS A 272 -27.71 5.80 -7.18
C LYS A 272 -26.53 5.56 -6.24
N ASP A 273 -25.37 5.30 -6.84
CA ASP A 273 -24.14 5.14 -6.06
C ASP A 273 -23.72 6.47 -5.43
N ILE A 274 -23.21 6.42 -4.21
CA ILE A 274 -22.66 7.58 -3.51
C ILE A 274 -21.15 7.42 -3.42
N THR A 275 -20.41 8.40 -3.97
CA THR A 275 -18.95 8.42 -3.95
C THR A 275 -18.44 9.60 -3.12
N PHE A 276 -17.48 9.35 -2.23
CA PHE A 276 -16.89 10.36 -1.32
C PHE A 276 -15.44 10.03 -0.98
N SER A 277 -14.70 11.01 -0.47
CA SER A 277 -13.42 10.85 0.20
C SER A 277 -13.60 10.81 1.72
N LEU A 278 -12.68 10.15 2.40
CA LEU A 278 -12.59 10.09 3.85
C LEU A 278 -11.24 10.67 4.30
N THR A 279 -11.27 11.69 5.14
CA THR A 279 -10.07 12.38 5.65
C THR A 279 -10.13 12.54 7.17
N ALA A 280 -8.99 12.78 7.82
CA ALA A 280 -8.90 13.05 9.25
C ALA A 280 -7.82 14.09 9.53
N GLN A 281 -7.98 14.87 10.61
CA GLN A 281 -6.98 15.89 10.98
C GLN A 281 -5.71 15.28 11.58
N ASP A 282 -5.85 14.19 12.33
CA ASP A 282 -4.73 13.44 12.88
C ASP A 282 -4.29 12.41 11.83
N THR A 283 -3.03 12.53 11.41
CA THR A 283 -2.44 11.73 10.33
C THR A 283 -2.61 10.23 10.57
N HIS A 284 -2.56 9.77 11.82
CA HIS A 284 -2.60 8.34 12.16
C HIS A 284 -4.02 7.74 12.11
N THR A 285 -5.06 8.56 12.20
CA THR A 285 -6.46 8.11 12.31
C THR A 285 -6.87 7.17 11.18
N LEU A 286 -6.40 7.43 9.97
CA LEU A 286 -6.77 6.69 8.76
C LEU A 286 -5.59 5.90 8.16
N TYR A 287 -4.53 5.65 8.95
CA TYR A 287 -3.38 4.85 8.49
C TYR A 287 -3.78 3.44 8.06
N ILE A 288 -4.75 2.85 8.75
CA ILE A 288 -5.32 1.54 8.40
C ILE A 288 -6.83 1.69 8.35
N VAL A 289 -7.41 1.46 7.17
CA VAL A 289 -8.85 1.44 6.97
C VAL A 289 -9.22 0.20 6.17
N ASN A 290 -10.07 -0.62 6.75
CA ASN A 290 -10.52 -1.86 6.14
C ASN A 290 -12.03 -1.83 5.95
N GLN A 291 -12.52 -2.25 4.78
CA GLN A 291 -13.91 -2.62 4.59
C GLN A 291 -14.17 -3.96 5.29
N ALA A 292 -15.11 -3.99 6.24
CA ALA A 292 -15.54 -5.22 6.91
C ALA A 292 -16.79 -5.78 6.23
N THR A 293 -16.62 -6.87 5.48
CA THR A 293 -17.72 -7.61 4.83
C THR A 293 -18.41 -8.58 5.80
N SER A 294 -17.71 -8.99 6.85
CA SER A 294 -18.28 -9.74 7.98
C SER A 294 -17.47 -9.48 9.26
N LEU A 295 -17.89 -10.09 10.38
CA LEU A 295 -17.12 -10.05 11.63
C LEU A 295 -15.69 -10.58 11.48
N TYR A 296 -15.44 -11.43 10.47
CA TYR A 296 -14.19 -12.16 10.29
C TYR A 296 -13.49 -11.89 8.95
N ASP A 297 -14.08 -11.08 8.08
CA ASP A 297 -13.58 -10.83 6.72
C ASP A 297 -13.40 -9.33 6.50
N ARG A 298 -12.20 -8.93 6.10
CA ARG A 298 -11.80 -7.54 5.93
C ARG A 298 -11.03 -7.37 4.62
N VAL A 299 -11.27 -6.28 3.93
CA VAL A 299 -10.55 -5.92 2.70
C VAL A 299 -9.97 -4.54 2.88
N LYS A 300 -8.66 -4.40 2.69
CA LYS A 300 -7.98 -3.12 2.75
C LYS A 300 -8.54 -2.16 1.70
N LEU A 301 -8.78 -0.92 2.10
CA LEU A 301 -9.11 0.15 1.17
C LEU A 301 -7.85 0.94 0.84
N ASN A 302 -7.34 0.75 -0.38
CA ASN A 302 -6.13 1.41 -0.88
C ASN A 302 -6.35 2.88 -1.28
N ASP A 303 -7.58 3.26 -1.60
CA ASP A 303 -7.94 4.61 -2.02
C ASP A 303 -9.07 5.17 -1.15
N LEU A 304 -8.71 6.05 -0.22
CA LEU A 304 -9.65 6.78 0.64
C LEU A 304 -10.10 8.11 0.01
N SER A 305 -9.53 8.50 -1.14
CA SER A 305 -9.94 9.69 -1.88
C SER A 305 -11.22 9.44 -2.70
N GLN A 306 -11.55 8.18 -2.97
CA GLN A 306 -12.72 7.80 -3.76
C GLN A 306 -13.36 6.47 -3.29
N ILE A 307 -14.12 6.53 -2.20
CA ILE A 307 -14.92 5.43 -1.66
C ILE A 307 -16.31 5.48 -2.28
N THR A 308 -16.80 4.35 -2.81
CA THR A 308 -18.14 4.25 -3.41
C THR A 308 -19.03 3.26 -2.66
N VAL A 309 -20.23 3.70 -2.26
CA VAL A 309 -21.27 2.87 -1.66
C VAL A 309 -22.39 2.69 -2.69
N PRO A 310 -22.60 1.47 -3.23
CA PRO A 310 -23.62 1.25 -4.24
C PRO A 310 -25.03 1.57 -3.76
N ALA A 311 -25.94 1.88 -4.70
CA ALA A 311 -27.35 2.15 -4.40
C ALA A 311 -28.01 1.04 -3.56
N GLY A 312 -28.59 1.40 -2.41
CA GLY A 312 -29.28 0.46 -1.53
C GLY A 312 -28.37 -0.42 -0.65
N GLU A 313 -27.04 -0.26 -0.74
CA GLU A 313 -26.08 -1.08 0.00
C GLU A 313 -25.53 -0.37 1.25
N THR A 314 -24.91 -1.16 2.14
CA THR A 314 -24.21 -0.68 3.32
C THR A 314 -22.73 -1.03 3.22
N LEU A 315 -21.87 -0.03 3.40
CA LEU A 315 -20.42 -0.20 3.53
C LEU A 315 -20.04 -0.04 5.01
N ARG A 316 -19.40 -1.05 5.59
CA ARG A 316 -18.89 -0.99 6.96
C ARG A 316 -17.37 -0.87 6.95
N LEU A 317 -16.83 0.15 7.61
CA LEU A 317 -15.39 0.36 7.75
C LEU A 317 -14.93 0.08 9.19
N ALA A 318 -13.77 -0.54 9.31
CA ALA A 318 -13.05 -0.76 10.55
C ALA A 318 -11.83 0.17 10.59
N ILE A 319 -11.74 1.00 11.63
CA ILE A 319 -10.72 2.05 11.78
C ILE A 319 -10.02 1.86 13.14
N PRO A 320 -8.86 1.18 13.20
CA PRO A 320 -8.17 0.87 14.46
C PRO A 320 -7.76 2.11 15.27
N TYR A 321 -7.20 3.12 14.60
CA TYR A 321 -6.72 4.36 15.23
C TYR A 321 -7.82 5.44 15.35
N GLY A 322 -9.09 5.05 15.19
CA GLY A 322 -10.20 5.98 15.02
C GLY A 322 -10.79 6.51 16.33
N GLU A 323 -10.59 5.83 17.47
CA GLU A 323 -11.34 6.14 18.68
C GLU A 323 -11.19 7.61 19.15
N ASN A 324 -12.33 8.28 19.35
CA ASN A 324 -12.41 9.70 19.75
C ASN A 324 -11.72 10.67 18.77
N LYS A 325 -11.40 10.23 17.55
CA LYS A 325 -10.84 11.06 16.49
C LYS A 325 -11.95 11.54 15.57
N ALA A 326 -11.78 12.74 15.04
CA ALA A 326 -12.69 13.30 14.06
C ALA A 326 -12.29 12.86 12.65
N VAL A 327 -13.27 12.38 11.90
CA VAL A 327 -13.17 12.13 10.45
C VAL A 327 -14.07 13.08 9.70
N THR A 328 -13.70 13.40 8.47
CA THR A 328 -14.47 14.23 7.55
C THR A 328 -14.75 13.45 6.27
N ILE A 329 -16.01 13.43 5.87
CA ILE A 329 -16.52 12.77 4.67
C ILE A 329 -16.86 13.85 3.66
N GLU A 330 -16.23 13.82 2.49
CA GLU A 330 -16.41 14.85 1.46
C GLU A 330 -16.78 14.23 0.12
N GLY A 331 -17.77 14.77 -0.57
CA GLY A 331 -18.18 14.24 -1.87
C GLY A 331 -18.98 15.26 -2.65
N VAL A 332 -19.58 14.83 -3.76
CA VAL A 332 -20.49 15.65 -4.56
C VAL A 332 -21.80 14.90 -4.69
N ASN A 333 -22.92 15.58 -4.46
CA ASN A 333 -24.22 14.98 -4.71
C ASN A 333 -24.41 14.76 -6.22
N GLN A 334 -24.67 13.52 -6.65
CA GLN A 334 -24.92 13.16 -8.06
C GLN A 334 -26.25 12.43 -8.24
N LEU A 335 -27.19 12.60 -7.31
CA LEU A 335 -28.49 11.92 -7.34
C LEU A 335 -29.37 12.32 -8.52
N GLY A 336 -29.10 13.45 -9.16
CA GLY A 336 -29.85 13.98 -10.30
C GLY A 336 -30.76 15.14 -9.91
N VAL A 337 -31.42 15.72 -10.91
CA VAL A 337 -32.14 17.00 -10.76
C VAL A 337 -33.32 16.87 -9.78
N GLY A 338 -33.41 17.79 -8.83
CA GLY A 338 -34.44 17.85 -7.80
C GLY A 338 -34.28 16.81 -6.70
N LYS A 339 -33.07 16.26 -6.53
CA LYS A 339 -32.73 15.28 -5.50
C LYS A 339 -31.70 15.89 -4.55
N LEU A 340 -32.16 16.29 -3.37
CA LEU A 340 -31.29 16.64 -2.25
C LEU A 340 -30.68 15.38 -1.65
N LEU A 341 -29.37 15.38 -1.46
CA LEU A 341 -28.70 14.40 -0.63
C LEU A 341 -28.83 14.83 0.83
N VAL A 342 -29.47 13.99 1.64
CA VAL A 342 -29.58 14.19 3.08
C VAL A 342 -28.66 13.20 3.78
N THR A 343 -27.60 13.73 4.39
CA THR A 343 -26.65 12.96 5.19
C THR A 343 -27.01 13.08 6.65
N LYS A 344 -27.20 11.94 7.31
CA LYS A 344 -27.54 11.85 8.74
C LYS A 344 -26.53 10.97 9.45
N SER A 345 -26.35 11.21 10.73
CA SER A 345 -25.49 10.43 11.60
C SER A 345 -26.30 9.90 12.76
N TYR A 346 -26.11 8.62 13.09
CA TYR A 346 -26.79 7.94 14.19
C TYR A 346 -25.76 7.25 15.07
N LEU A 347 -25.88 7.45 16.38
CA LEU A 347 -25.15 6.63 17.33
C LEU A 347 -25.76 5.22 17.41
N PRO A 348 -24.97 4.22 17.84
CA PRO A 348 -25.45 2.88 18.15
C PRO A 348 -26.75 2.88 18.96
N GLY A 349 -27.81 2.27 18.40
CA GLY A 349 -29.12 2.13 19.05
C GLY A 349 -30.03 3.37 19.01
N GLU A 350 -29.61 4.48 18.39
CA GLU A 350 -30.46 5.65 18.20
C GLU A 350 -31.41 5.48 17.01
N THR A 351 -32.61 6.06 17.14
CA THR A 351 -33.62 6.08 16.06
C THR A 351 -33.77 7.45 15.41
N GLU A 352 -33.12 8.47 15.99
CA GLU A 352 -33.12 9.85 15.51
C GLU A 352 -31.66 10.30 15.39
N PRO A 353 -31.32 11.14 14.41
CA PRO A 353 -29.93 11.53 14.20
C PRO A 353 -29.43 12.42 15.34
N HIS A 354 -28.23 12.13 15.88
CA HIS A 354 -27.64 12.95 16.97
C HIS A 354 -27.03 14.26 16.46
N LEU A 355 -26.63 14.30 15.19
CA LEU A 355 -26.21 15.52 14.52
C LEU A 355 -27.34 16.07 13.65
N THR A 356 -27.29 17.38 13.41
CA THR A 356 -28.22 18.01 12.46
C THR A 356 -27.98 17.44 11.06
N PRO A 357 -29.02 16.94 10.37
CA PRO A 357 -28.88 16.43 9.01
C PRO A 357 -28.29 17.49 8.08
N LEU A 358 -27.26 17.13 7.32
CA LEU A 358 -26.75 17.95 6.25
C LEU A 358 -27.59 17.71 5.00
N LYS A 359 -28.03 18.79 4.35
CA LYS A 359 -28.73 18.72 3.06
C LYS A 359 -27.88 19.37 2.00
N THR A 360 -27.68 18.68 0.88
CA THR A 360 -26.82 19.14 -0.20
C THR A 360 -27.54 19.03 -1.53
N ASP A 361 -27.61 20.14 -2.25
CA ASP A 361 -28.22 20.23 -3.57
C ASP A 361 -27.44 19.42 -4.61
N ASN A 362 -28.12 18.97 -5.66
CA ASN A 362 -27.48 18.17 -6.71
C ASN A 362 -26.34 18.93 -7.42
N GLY A 363 -25.24 18.25 -7.67
CA GLY A 363 -24.01 18.83 -8.23
C GLY A 363 -23.17 19.66 -7.24
N GLN A 364 -23.64 19.91 -6.02
CA GLN A 364 -22.87 20.63 -5.00
C GLN A 364 -22.01 19.69 -4.15
N PRO A 365 -20.83 20.16 -3.70
CA PRO A 365 -20.01 19.40 -2.76
C PRO A 365 -20.68 19.36 -1.37
N PHE A 366 -20.52 18.25 -0.67
CA PHE A 366 -20.84 18.11 0.75
C PHE A 366 -19.56 17.82 1.54
N SER A 367 -19.53 18.28 2.80
CA SER A 367 -18.48 17.97 3.76
C SER A 367 -19.16 17.77 5.11
N TYR A 368 -19.00 16.59 5.69
CA TYR A 368 -19.67 16.18 6.92
C TYR A 368 -18.64 15.57 7.87
N SER A 369 -18.52 16.12 9.08
CA SER A 369 -17.55 15.65 10.07
C SER A 369 -18.23 14.95 11.23
N GLU A 370 -17.58 13.89 11.73
CA GLU A 370 -18.06 13.09 12.83
C GLU A 370 -16.92 12.63 13.73
N THR A 371 -17.19 12.46 15.02
CA THR A 371 -16.23 11.87 15.96
C THR A 371 -16.52 10.39 16.11
N LEU A 372 -15.53 9.55 15.79
CA LEU A 372 -15.70 8.11 15.89
C LEU A 372 -15.76 7.68 17.36
N LEU A 373 -16.64 6.72 17.65
CA LEU A 373 -16.89 6.22 18.99
C LEU A 373 -16.60 4.73 19.08
N LYS A 374 -16.14 4.32 20.25
CA LYS A 374 -15.92 2.92 20.60
C LYS A 374 -17.24 2.22 20.88
N ASP A 375 -17.75 1.55 19.84
CA ASP A 375 -18.94 0.73 19.94
C ASP A 375 -18.89 -0.41 18.89
N PRO A 376 -19.25 -1.65 19.25
CA PRO A 376 -19.21 -2.79 18.34
C PRO A 376 -20.24 -2.72 17.19
N ASP A 377 -21.33 -1.97 17.34
CA ASP A 377 -22.29 -1.71 16.24
C ASP A 377 -21.81 -0.59 15.32
N GLY A 378 -21.01 0.33 15.86
CA GLY A 378 -20.41 1.45 15.12
C GLY A 378 -21.37 2.61 14.87
N LEU A 379 -20.80 3.76 14.54
CA LEU A 379 -21.57 4.92 14.13
C LEU A 379 -22.09 4.73 12.71
N THR A 380 -23.32 5.17 12.44
CA THR A 380 -23.93 5.01 11.10
C THR A 380 -24.17 6.37 10.43
N ILE A 381 -23.55 6.55 9.27
CA ILE A 381 -23.81 7.64 8.33
C ILE A 381 -24.81 7.16 7.28
N GLU A 382 -25.98 7.76 7.25
CA GLU A 382 -27.04 7.46 6.30
C GLU A 382 -27.11 8.52 5.21
N PHE A 383 -27.08 8.09 3.95
CA PHE A 383 -27.37 8.92 2.78
C PHE A 383 -28.81 8.64 2.32
N THR A 384 -29.68 9.64 2.35
CA THR A 384 -31.07 9.52 1.90
C THR A 384 -31.41 10.56 0.83
N PRO A 385 -32.21 10.21 -0.19
CA PRO A 385 -32.69 11.19 -1.14
C PRO A 385 -33.92 11.92 -0.56
N GLU A 386 -33.97 13.23 -0.69
CA GLU A 386 -35.16 14.04 -0.47
C GLU A 386 -35.53 14.75 -1.79
N ASN A 387 -36.79 14.63 -2.21
CA ASN A 387 -37.23 15.30 -3.43
C ASN A 387 -37.53 16.78 -3.13
N SER A 388 -36.95 17.66 -3.93
CA SER A 388 -37.35 19.06 -4.00
C SER A 388 -38.65 19.21 -4.74
N THR A 389 -39.50 20.15 -4.32
CA THR A 389 -40.71 20.48 -5.08
C THR A 389 -40.41 21.39 -6.26
N ASN A 390 -39.43 22.29 -6.11
CA ASN A 390 -39.07 23.31 -7.08
C ASN A 390 -37.54 23.41 -7.18
N VAL A 391 -37.01 23.54 -8.39
CA VAL A 391 -35.57 23.50 -8.67
C VAL A 391 -35.21 24.59 -9.65
N LEU A 392 -34.23 25.43 -9.32
CA LEU A 392 -33.64 26.40 -10.23
C LEU A 392 -32.27 25.92 -10.69
N ILE A 393 -32.12 25.74 -11.99
CA ILE A 393 -30.84 25.44 -12.63
C ILE A 393 -30.32 26.72 -13.27
N LEU A 394 -29.15 27.14 -12.85
CA LEU A 394 -28.39 28.27 -13.36
C LEU A 394 -27.27 27.74 -14.24
N ASP A 395 -27.45 27.87 -15.55
CA ASP A 395 -26.56 27.30 -16.55
C ASP A 395 -25.60 28.37 -17.09
N ASP A 396 -24.32 28.22 -16.82
CA ASP A 396 -23.26 29.12 -17.30
C ASP A 396 -22.49 28.43 -18.44
N PRO A 397 -22.83 28.71 -19.71
CA PRO A 397 -22.27 27.99 -20.85
C PRO A 397 -20.76 28.14 -20.93
N ALA A 398 -20.10 27.05 -21.31
CA ALA A 398 -18.67 26.78 -21.15
C ALA A 398 -17.66 27.70 -21.88
N ASP A 399 -18.10 28.83 -22.44
CA ASP A 399 -17.33 29.58 -23.45
C ASP A 399 -16.55 30.80 -22.90
N THR A 400 -16.42 30.92 -21.58
CA THR A 400 -15.85 32.15 -20.96
C THR A 400 -14.70 31.90 -19.96
N GLY A 401 -14.21 30.67 -19.89
CA GLY A 401 -12.82 30.38 -19.51
C GLY A 401 -12.51 30.20 -18.02
N ARG A 402 -13.41 30.43 -17.05
CA ARG A 402 -13.19 30.02 -15.64
C ARG A 402 -14.49 29.74 -14.90
N ASN A 403 -14.58 28.55 -14.29
CA ASN A 403 -15.74 27.99 -13.56
C ASN A 403 -16.98 27.80 -14.44
N THR A 404 -16.89 26.80 -15.32
CA THR A 404 -17.99 26.37 -16.19
C THR A 404 -18.79 25.26 -15.52
N GLY A 405 -20.10 25.44 -15.36
CA GLY A 405 -20.97 24.43 -14.78
C GLY A 405 -22.41 24.91 -14.61
N SER A 406 -23.35 23.97 -14.68
CA SER A 406 -24.72 24.23 -14.25
C SER A 406 -24.77 24.14 -12.72
N HIS A 407 -25.30 25.17 -12.07
CA HIS A 407 -25.55 25.19 -10.63
C HIS A 407 -27.03 24.90 -10.38
N GLU A 408 -27.33 23.97 -9.50
CA GLU A 408 -28.69 23.67 -9.09
C GLU A 408 -28.96 24.26 -7.71
N ILE A 409 -30.15 24.85 -7.54
CA ILE A 409 -30.63 25.40 -6.28
C ILE A 409 -32.01 24.83 -6.02
N ASP A 410 -32.14 24.13 -4.90
CA ASP A 410 -33.36 23.44 -4.51
C ASP A 410 -34.23 24.31 -3.59
N PHE A 411 -35.53 24.36 -3.84
CA PHE A 411 -36.50 25.12 -3.05
C PHE A 411 -37.63 24.24 -2.52
N ARG A 412 -37.99 24.47 -1.27
CA ARG A 412 -39.20 23.92 -0.64
C ARG A 412 -40.39 24.81 -0.95
N GLN A 413 -41.58 24.23 -0.80
CA GLN A 413 -42.84 24.97 -0.94
C GLN A 413 -42.91 26.22 -0.02
N SER A 414 -42.30 26.17 1.16
CA SER A 414 -42.23 27.31 2.08
C SER A 414 -41.40 28.49 1.54
N ASP A 415 -40.41 28.19 0.71
CA ASP A 415 -39.42 29.16 0.25
C ASP A 415 -39.96 29.98 -0.93
N LEU A 416 -41.04 29.52 -1.55
CA LEU A 416 -41.68 30.18 -2.69
C LEU A 416 -42.37 31.50 -2.34
N ASP A 417 -42.69 31.71 -1.06
CA ASP A 417 -43.27 32.95 -0.56
C ASP A 417 -42.20 33.98 -0.19
N ASP A 418 -40.93 33.56 -0.07
CA ASP A 418 -39.81 34.42 0.25
C ASP A 418 -39.24 35.10 -1.01
N PRO A 419 -38.68 36.32 -0.87
CA PRO A 419 -37.98 36.96 -1.96
C PRO A 419 -36.64 36.28 -2.23
N PHE A 420 -36.34 36.02 -3.50
CA PHE A 420 -35.08 35.41 -3.93
C PHE A 420 -34.30 36.37 -4.82
N ILE A 421 -33.00 36.49 -4.56
CA ILE A 421 -32.09 37.35 -5.32
C ILE A 421 -31.28 36.46 -6.26
N LEU A 422 -31.38 36.71 -7.57
CA LEU A 422 -30.47 36.12 -8.54
C LEU A 422 -29.12 36.84 -8.42
N ASN A 423 -28.19 36.22 -7.70
CA ASN A 423 -26.83 36.73 -7.59
C ASN A 423 -26.07 36.57 -8.92
N GLU A 424 -25.02 37.36 -9.07
CA GLU A 424 -24.05 37.22 -10.16
C GLU A 424 -23.35 35.85 -10.07
N THR A 425 -23.15 35.18 -11.20
CA THR A 425 -22.12 34.13 -11.27
C THR A 425 -20.75 34.79 -11.24
N ARG A 426 -19.70 34.00 -11.00
CA ARG A 426 -18.32 34.51 -10.99
C ARG A 426 -18.03 35.21 -12.32
N SER A 427 -17.32 36.33 -12.27
CA SER A 427 -16.94 37.08 -13.47
C SER A 427 -16.23 36.18 -14.47
N SER A 428 -16.67 36.25 -15.72
CA SER A 428 -16.07 35.50 -16.79
C SER A 428 -15.08 36.35 -17.57
N THR A 429 -14.02 35.72 -18.07
CA THR A 429 -12.85 36.46 -18.55
C THR A 429 -13.21 37.23 -19.82
N GLY A 430 -13.28 38.57 -19.72
CA GLY A 430 -13.58 39.43 -20.87
C GLY A 430 -15.04 39.75 -21.11
N TYR A 431 -15.94 39.30 -20.26
CA TYR A 431 -17.37 39.57 -20.35
C TYR A 431 -17.93 40.09 -19.00
N ILE A 432 -18.93 40.95 -19.10
CA ILE A 432 -19.77 41.40 -17.98
C ILE A 432 -20.98 40.48 -17.92
N PHE A 433 -21.30 40.00 -16.73
CA PHE A 433 -22.56 39.31 -16.50
C PHE A 433 -23.71 40.30 -16.69
N ALA A 434 -24.50 40.15 -17.76
CA ALA A 434 -25.60 41.06 -18.04
C ALA A 434 -26.89 40.66 -17.31
N GLY A 435 -27.01 39.38 -16.94
CA GLY A 435 -28.18 38.83 -16.27
C GLY A 435 -28.47 37.40 -16.72
N TRP A 436 -29.67 36.93 -16.42
CA TRP A 436 -30.14 35.59 -16.75
C TRP A 436 -31.21 35.63 -17.84
N SER A 437 -31.32 34.58 -18.66
CA SER A 437 -32.38 34.42 -19.66
C SER A 437 -33.01 33.04 -19.61
N ASP A 438 -34.28 32.94 -19.96
CA ASP A 438 -34.97 31.66 -20.17
C ASP A 438 -34.51 30.96 -21.47
N THR A 439 -33.89 31.70 -22.39
CA THR A 439 -33.51 31.20 -23.72
C THR A 439 -32.01 30.93 -23.77
N PRO A 440 -31.59 29.69 -24.09
CA PRO A 440 -30.17 29.40 -24.29
C PRO A 440 -29.59 30.26 -25.42
N GLY A 441 -28.45 30.92 -25.15
CA GLY A 441 -27.76 31.76 -26.13
C GLY A 441 -28.41 33.12 -26.41
N ALA A 442 -29.27 33.63 -25.52
CA ALA A 442 -29.85 34.96 -25.66
C ALA A 442 -28.78 36.06 -25.65
N SER A 443 -28.95 37.08 -26.50
CA SER A 443 -28.07 38.26 -26.53
C SER A 443 -28.46 39.35 -25.51
N GLU A 444 -29.65 39.26 -24.95
CA GLU A 444 -30.20 40.17 -23.94
C GLU A 444 -30.83 39.33 -22.82
N PRO A 445 -30.59 39.67 -21.53
CA PRO A 445 -31.16 38.95 -20.40
C PRO A 445 -32.65 39.25 -20.23
N ASP A 446 -33.44 38.23 -19.91
CA ASP A 446 -34.83 38.40 -19.44
C ASP A 446 -34.86 38.96 -18.00
N TYR A 447 -33.82 38.65 -17.22
CA TYR A 447 -33.61 39.04 -15.84
C TYR A 447 -32.28 39.81 -15.71
N PRO A 448 -32.22 41.10 -16.09
CA PRO A 448 -30.99 41.88 -16.11
C PRO A 448 -30.44 42.14 -14.70
N VAL A 449 -29.13 41.99 -14.53
CA VAL A 449 -28.39 42.46 -13.35
C VAL A 449 -27.72 43.79 -13.70
N THR A 450 -27.76 44.76 -12.78
CA THR A 450 -27.12 46.07 -12.97
C THR A 450 -26.08 46.30 -11.89
N ASP A 451 -25.04 47.08 -12.20
CA ASP A 451 -23.98 47.50 -11.25
C ASP A 451 -24.50 48.10 -9.93
N SER A 452 -25.78 48.50 -9.89
CA SER A 452 -26.44 49.12 -8.73
C SER A 452 -27.43 48.25 -7.96
N SER A 453 -27.84 47.08 -8.48
CA SER A 453 -28.73 46.14 -7.78
C SER A 453 -28.83 44.80 -8.52
N PRO A 454 -28.74 43.65 -7.82
CA PRO A 454 -29.11 42.35 -8.37
C PRO A 454 -30.62 42.29 -8.66
N TYR A 455 -31.04 41.40 -9.57
CA TYR A 455 -32.45 41.18 -9.88
C TYR A 455 -33.11 40.37 -8.75
N GLN A 456 -34.25 40.85 -8.26
CA GLN A 456 -34.95 40.26 -7.12
C GLN A 456 -36.36 39.83 -7.54
N PHE A 457 -36.70 38.57 -7.32
CA PHE A 457 -38.07 38.09 -7.40
C PHE A 457 -38.76 38.27 -6.05
N ALA A 458 -40.02 38.70 -6.07
CA ALA A 458 -40.85 38.78 -4.88
C ALA A 458 -42.33 38.62 -5.25
N PRO A 459 -42.95 37.43 -5.06
CA PRO A 459 -42.39 36.18 -4.49
C PRO A 459 -41.70 35.24 -5.51
N LEU A 460 -40.84 34.32 -5.04
CA LEU A 460 -40.16 33.31 -5.87
C LEU A 460 -41.14 32.41 -6.66
N SER A 461 -42.38 32.25 -6.17
CA SER A 461 -43.46 31.57 -6.91
C SER A 461 -43.70 32.15 -8.31
N GLU A 462 -43.49 33.45 -8.53
CA GLU A 462 -43.62 34.07 -9.87
C GLU A 462 -42.62 33.47 -10.89
N LEU A 463 -41.42 33.08 -10.43
CA LEU A 463 -40.41 32.45 -11.29
C LEU A 463 -40.86 31.05 -11.74
N PHE A 464 -41.49 30.29 -10.85
CA PHE A 464 -41.91 28.92 -11.10
C PHE A 464 -43.28 28.80 -11.79
N ASP A 465 -44.16 29.80 -11.67
CA ASP A 465 -45.45 29.87 -12.39
C ASP A 465 -45.32 30.21 -13.89
N SER A 466 -44.09 30.40 -14.38
CA SER A 466 -43.80 30.76 -15.75
C SER A 466 -43.89 29.56 -16.73
N PRO A 467 -44.28 29.77 -18.00
CA PRO A 467 -44.45 28.70 -18.98
C PRO A 467 -43.18 27.93 -19.36
N TYR A 468 -41.99 28.42 -18.99
CA TYR A 468 -40.72 27.71 -19.21
C TYR A 468 -40.33 26.78 -18.05
N THR A 469 -41.15 26.70 -17.01
CA THR A 469 -40.99 25.69 -15.96
C THR A 469 -41.44 24.34 -16.49
N THR A 470 -40.60 23.33 -16.32
CA THR A 470 -40.86 21.95 -16.72
C THR A 470 -41.03 21.06 -15.50
N ILE A 471 -41.66 19.91 -15.66
CA ILE A 471 -41.71 18.91 -14.58
C ILE A 471 -40.69 17.84 -14.90
N ASP A 472 -39.74 17.62 -14.00
CA ASP A 472 -38.78 16.54 -14.14
C ASP A 472 -39.51 15.19 -14.03
N PRO A 473 -39.29 14.24 -14.96
CA PRO A 473 -40.01 12.97 -14.96
C PRO A 473 -39.60 12.03 -13.81
N GLU A 474 -38.40 12.18 -13.23
CA GLU A 474 -37.86 11.30 -12.19
C GLU A 474 -38.12 11.84 -10.77
N SER A 475 -37.86 13.13 -10.53
CA SER A 475 -38.10 13.77 -9.23
C SER A 475 -39.51 14.34 -9.08
N HIS A 476 -40.24 14.53 -10.18
CA HIS A 476 -41.51 15.27 -10.24
C HIS A 476 -41.38 16.74 -9.80
N ALA A 477 -40.17 17.27 -9.70
CA ALA A 477 -39.92 18.64 -9.32
C ALA A 477 -40.27 19.61 -10.45
N ALA A 478 -40.76 20.81 -10.08
CA ALA A 478 -40.89 21.93 -11.00
C ALA A 478 -39.51 22.55 -11.26
N VAL A 479 -38.93 22.23 -12.41
CA VAL A 479 -37.60 22.67 -12.81
C VAL A 479 -37.68 23.91 -13.68
N ARG A 480 -37.02 24.98 -13.22
CA ARG A 480 -36.75 26.19 -13.98
C ARG A 480 -35.27 26.22 -14.34
N ARG A 481 -34.94 26.43 -15.62
CA ARG A 481 -33.56 26.61 -16.07
C ARG A 481 -33.37 28.02 -16.62
N LEU A 482 -32.31 28.69 -16.16
CA LEU A 482 -31.87 29.99 -16.62
C LEU A 482 -30.46 29.87 -17.19
N TYR A 483 -30.18 30.62 -18.24
CA TYR A 483 -28.90 30.67 -18.91
C TYR A 483 -28.22 32.01 -18.68
N ALA A 484 -26.95 31.99 -18.32
CA ALA A 484 -26.17 33.19 -18.13
C ALA A 484 -26.07 33.96 -19.45
N VAL A 485 -26.39 35.26 -19.43
CA VAL A 485 -26.20 36.17 -20.55
C VAL A 485 -24.98 37.03 -20.26
N TRP A 486 -23.96 36.83 -21.08
CA TRP A 486 -22.69 37.55 -21.00
C TRP A 486 -22.66 38.63 -22.06
N LYS A 487 -22.31 39.86 -21.67
CA LYS A 487 -22.05 40.96 -22.58
C LYS A 487 -20.55 41.22 -22.65
N ILE A 488 -20.07 41.46 -23.85
CA ILE A 488 -18.67 41.83 -24.06
C ILE A 488 -18.36 43.11 -23.27
N HIS A 489 -17.18 43.16 -22.66
CA HIS A 489 -16.59 44.36 -22.07
C HIS A 489 -16.18 45.39 -23.17
N SER A 490 -17.12 45.93 -23.94
CA SER A 490 -16.83 46.90 -25.01
C SER A 490 -17.01 48.33 -24.51
N GLY A 491 -15.92 48.98 -24.16
CA GLY A 491 -15.86 50.43 -24.04
C GLY A 491 -14.99 50.98 -25.16
N ALA A 492 -15.54 51.89 -25.97
CA ALA A 492 -14.76 52.60 -26.98
C ALA A 492 -13.43 53.11 -26.40
N ARG A 493 -12.31 52.75 -27.05
CA ARG A 493 -10.91 53.07 -26.65
C ARG A 493 -10.31 52.30 -25.48
N ILE A 494 -11.03 51.34 -24.89
CA ILE A 494 -10.52 50.50 -23.79
C ILE A 494 -10.41 49.05 -24.28
N PHE A 495 -9.23 48.47 -24.15
CA PHE A 495 -9.08 47.03 -24.32
C PHE A 495 -8.39 46.37 -23.12
N ARG A 496 -8.74 45.11 -22.88
CA ARG A 496 -8.26 44.32 -21.73
C ARG A 496 -7.41 43.15 -22.20
N VAL A 497 -6.33 42.89 -21.46
CA VAL A 497 -5.43 41.75 -21.70
C VAL A 497 -5.39 40.90 -20.45
N TYR A 498 -6.03 39.73 -20.51
CA TYR A 498 -6.13 38.79 -19.41
C TYR A 498 -5.05 37.73 -19.46
N LYS A 499 -4.63 37.27 -18.28
CA LYS A 499 -3.70 36.16 -18.13
C LYS A 499 -4.37 34.93 -17.55
N ASP A 500 -4.30 33.83 -18.29
CA ASP A 500 -4.68 32.49 -17.87
C ASP A 500 -3.51 31.51 -17.87
N ALA A 501 -3.43 30.69 -16.84
CA ALA A 501 -2.43 29.65 -16.64
C ALA A 501 -3.12 28.49 -15.90
N PRO A 502 -3.99 27.72 -16.58
CA PRO A 502 -4.73 26.63 -15.96
C PRO A 502 -3.78 25.49 -15.57
N PRO A 503 -4.07 24.69 -14.52
CA PRO A 503 -3.30 23.49 -14.18
C PRO A 503 -3.16 22.55 -15.38
N PRO A 504 -1.99 21.90 -15.61
CA PRO A 504 -0.77 21.85 -14.79
C PRO A 504 0.15 23.09 -14.90
N GLY A 505 -0.37 24.23 -15.36
CA GLY A 505 0.28 25.53 -15.33
C GLY A 505 0.55 26.05 -13.91
N LYS A 506 1.38 27.10 -13.78
CA LYS A 506 1.75 27.69 -12.48
C LYS A 506 0.88 28.92 -12.20
N PRO A 507 -0.20 28.83 -11.40
CA PRO A 507 -1.11 29.96 -11.20
C PRO A 507 -0.47 31.15 -10.48
N ASP A 508 0.49 30.87 -9.58
CA ASP A 508 1.21 31.91 -8.83
C ASP A 508 2.41 32.49 -9.57
N MET A 509 2.77 31.92 -10.73
CA MET A 509 3.87 32.40 -11.54
C MET A 509 3.58 33.79 -12.10
N GLU A 510 4.62 34.60 -12.06
CA GLU A 510 4.63 35.96 -12.59
C GLU A 510 5.03 35.95 -14.07
N TYR A 511 4.06 36.23 -14.94
CA TYR A 511 4.26 36.29 -16.38
C TYR A 511 4.53 37.72 -16.82
N ALA A 512 5.66 37.94 -17.50
CA ALA A 512 6.12 39.25 -17.93
C ALA A 512 5.50 39.64 -19.27
N PHE A 513 4.95 40.84 -19.32
CA PHE A 513 4.34 41.44 -20.50
C PHE A 513 5.04 42.74 -20.85
N THR A 514 5.12 43.06 -22.14
CA THR A 514 5.48 44.39 -22.63
C THR A 514 4.33 44.99 -23.40
N VAL A 515 4.02 46.27 -23.13
CA VAL A 515 3.06 47.06 -23.90
C VAL A 515 3.83 48.13 -24.67
N ASP A 516 3.81 48.04 -25.99
CA ASP A 516 4.47 48.95 -26.92
C ASP A 516 3.44 49.82 -27.64
N LEU A 517 3.65 51.13 -27.65
CA LEU A 517 2.92 52.08 -28.48
C LEU A 517 3.76 52.44 -29.70
N TYR A 518 3.17 52.37 -30.89
CA TYR A 518 3.67 52.97 -32.12
C TYR A 518 2.53 53.75 -32.78
N ALA A 519 2.57 55.07 -32.68
CA ALA A 519 1.51 55.95 -33.17
C ALA A 519 2.09 57.04 -34.08
N PRO A 520 2.17 56.78 -35.39
CA PRO A 520 2.50 57.80 -36.37
C PRO A 520 1.36 58.80 -36.49
N TYR A 521 1.73 60.07 -36.52
CA TYR A 521 0.80 61.18 -36.62
C TYR A 521 1.26 62.17 -37.68
N THR A 522 0.30 62.83 -38.31
CA THR A 522 0.54 64.01 -39.14
C THR A 522 -0.20 65.19 -38.54
N TYR A 523 0.37 66.38 -38.66
CA TYR A 523 -0.30 67.61 -38.30
C TYR A 523 0.02 68.70 -39.32
N ARG A 524 -0.92 69.62 -39.50
CA ARG A 524 -0.71 70.78 -40.37
C ARG A 524 -0.32 71.97 -39.51
N TYR A 525 0.79 72.61 -39.86
CA TYR A 525 1.16 73.89 -39.28
C TYR A 525 1.32 74.89 -40.43
N TYR A 526 0.37 75.84 -40.50
CA TYR A 526 0.15 76.70 -41.66
C TYR A 526 -0.13 75.90 -42.96
N MET A 527 0.77 75.97 -43.95
CA MET A 527 0.65 75.31 -45.26
C MET A 527 1.55 74.07 -45.38
N THR A 528 2.30 73.72 -44.33
CA THR A 528 3.24 72.61 -44.33
C THR A 528 2.69 71.46 -43.50
N ASN A 529 2.73 70.26 -44.07
CA ASN A 529 2.42 69.04 -43.34
C ASN A 529 3.69 68.55 -42.64
N TYR A 530 3.57 68.30 -41.34
CA TYR A 530 4.60 67.66 -40.54
C TYR A 530 4.14 66.26 -40.18
N SER A 531 5.10 65.34 -40.05
CA SER A 531 4.87 63.98 -39.59
C SER A 531 5.78 63.70 -38.39
N GLY A 532 5.28 62.93 -37.44
CA GLY A 532 6.06 62.41 -36.33
C GLY A 532 5.54 61.04 -35.92
N THR A 533 6.19 60.45 -34.92
CA THR A 533 5.78 59.17 -34.36
C THR A 533 5.92 59.25 -32.86
N VAL A 534 4.87 58.85 -32.15
CA VAL A 534 4.93 58.59 -30.71
C VAL A 534 5.28 57.12 -30.52
N THR A 535 6.34 56.85 -29.78
CA THR A 535 6.73 55.51 -29.39
C THR A 535 6.94 55.42 -27.89
N GLY A 536 6.51 54.34 -27.26
CA GLY A 536 6.77 54.06 -25.85
C GLY A 536 6.68 52.57 -25.56
N ARG A 537 7.34 52.13 -24.51
CA ARG A 537 7.41 50.73 -24.07
C ARG A 537 7.38 50.70 -22.56
N GLU A 538 6.51 49.88 -21.98
CA GLU A 538 6.52 49.59 -20.55
C GLU A 538 6.34 48.09 -20.30
N ALA A 539 6.91 47.62 -19.18
CA ALA A 539 6.85 46.23 -18.76
C ALA A 539 5.87 46.05 -17.60
N PHE A 540 5.13 44.96 -17.62
CA PHE A 540 4.15 44.58 -16.62
C PHE A 540 4.34 43.12 -16.24
N VAL A 541 3.78 42.75 -15.10
CA VAL A 541 3.76 41.37 -14.64
C VAL A 541 2.32 41.04 -14.26
N LEU A 542 1.82 39.93 -14.79
CA LEU A 542 0.49 39.39 -14.50
C LEU A 542 0.61 37.98 -13.93
N LYS A 543 -0.20 37.69 -12.91
CA LYS A 543 -0.46 36.33 -12.42
C LYS A 543 -1.73 35.75 -13.03
N ASN A 544 -2.00 34.48 -12.76
CA ASN A 544 -3.20 33.82 -13.22
C ASN A 544 -4.48 34.55 -12.74
N GLY A 545 -5.28 35.06 -13.66
CA GLY A 545 -6.52 35.79 -13.40
C GLY A 545 -6.37 37.30 -13.26
N GLU A 546 -5.14 37.81 -13.31
CA GLU A 546 -4.90 39.24 -13.42
C GLU A 546 -5.03 39.71 -14.87
N TYR A 547 -5.22 41.01 -15.05
CA TYR A 547 -5.30 41.62 -16.38
C TYR A 547 -4.77 43.05 -16.42
N LEU A 548 -4.44 43.51 -17.63
CA LEU A 548 -4.18 44.91 -17.95
C LEU A 548 -5.42 45.53 -18.58
N ARG A 549 -5.86 46.67 -18.04
CA ARG A 549 -6.76 47.60 -18.74
C ARG A 549 -5.91 48.64 -19.45
N ILE A 550 -5.98 48.67 -20.77
CA ILE A 550 -5.25 49.61 -21.62
C ILE A 550 -6.27 50.57 -22.25
N GLU A 551 -6.18 51.84 -21.87
CA GLU A 551 -7.04 52.89 -22.38
C GLU A 551 -6.24 53.82 -23.30
N ASN A 552 -6.73 54.03 -24.50
CA ASN A 552 -6.12 54.93 -25.45
C ASN A 552 -6.77 56.31 -25.41
N ASP A 553 -5.99 57.32 -25.06
CA ASP A 553 -6.43 58.70 -25.00
C ASP A 553 -5.69 59.52 -26.06
N VAL A 554 -6.47 59.94 -27.06
CA VAL A 554 -6.03 60.76 -28.18
C VAL A 554 -6.84 62.05 -28.14
N GLU A 555 -6.16 63.15 -27.82
CA GLU A 555 -6.72 64.50 -27.78
C GLU A 555 -6.08 65.35 -28.86
N THR A 556 -6.90 66.02 -29.67
CA THR A 556 -6.45 66.84 -30.81
C THR A 556 -6.59 68.35 -30.56
N GLY A 557 -7.13 68.74 -29.39
CA GLY A 557 -7.42 70.13 -29.03
C GLY A 557 -6.21 70.96 -28.56
N ARG A 558 -6.42 71.82 -27.55
CA ARG A 558 -5.42 72.82 -27.10
C ARG A 558 -4.16 72.22 -26.46
N SER A 559 -4.20 70.96 -26.06
CA SER A 559 -3.07 70.23 -25.50
C SER A 559 -3.01 68.85 -26.15
N PRO A 560 -2.60 68.82 -27.44
CA PRO A 560 -2.67 67.61 -28.20
C PRO A 560 -1.74 66.55 -27.62
N HIS A 561 -2.24 65.34 -27.46
CA HIS A 561 -1.45 64.22 -26.98
C HIS A 561 -1.97 62.89 -27.49
N ILE A 562 -1.05 61.93 -27.54
CA ILE A 562 -1.35 60.52 -27.69
C ILE A 562 -0.76 59.86 -26.44
N LYS A 563 -1.61 59.20 -25.64
CA LYS A 563 -1.16 58.45 -24.48
C LYS A 563 -1.92 57.14 -24.35
N LEU A 564 -1.24 56.10 -23.90
CA LEU A 564 -1.87 54.91 -23.34
C LEU A 564 -1.84 55.02 -21.82
N VAL A 565 -2.98 54.78 -21.18
CA VAL A 565 -3.08 54.60 -19.74
C VAL A 565 -3.26 53.11 -19.48
N VAL A 566 -2.27 52.49 -18.84
CA VAL A 566 -2.26 51.06 -18.54
C VAL A 566 -2.41 50.87 -17.04
N GLN A 567 -3.47 50.18 -16.61
CA GLN A 567 -3.73 49.86 -15.20
C GLN A 567 -3.80 48.34 -15.04
N ARG A 568 -3.11 47.81 -14.03
CA ARG A 568 -3.21 46.40 -13.65
C ARG A 568 -4.39 46.19 -12.70
N PHE A 569 -5.09 45.08 -12.88
CA PHE A 569 -6.19 44.64 -12.04
C PHE A 569 -5.99 43.19 -11.60
N GLY A 570 -6.39 42.90 -10.37
CA GLY A 570 -6.41 41.54 -9.83
C GLY A 570 -7.64 40.76 -10.26
N ARG A 571 -7.71 39.49 -9.86
CA ARG A 571 -8.82 38.56 -10.16
C ARG A 571 -10.22 39.08 -9.78
N ASN A 572 -10.31 39.97 -8.79
CA ASN A 572 -11.57 40.53 -8.29
C ASN A 572 -11.81 41.98 -8.75
N ASP A 573 -11.26 42.39 -9.90
CA ASP A 573 -11.37 43.75 -10.44
C ASP A 573 -10.84 44.88 -9.54
N GLN A 574 -10.00 44.52 -8.57
CA GLN A 574 -9.30 45.48 -7.72
C GLN A 574 -8.06 46.01 -8.45
N ALA A 575 -7.90 47.34 -8.50
CA ALA A 575 -6.72 47.96 -9.08
C ALA A 575 -5.47 47.59 -8.27
N ILE A 576 -4.41 47.17 -8.96
CA ILE A 576 -3.12 46.84 -8.34
C ILE A 576 -2.07 47.86 -8.77
N GLY A 577 -1.65 48.71 -7.84
CA GLY A 577 -0.69 49.78 -8.10
C GLY A 577 -1.29 50.97 -8.86
N ASP A 578 -0.47 51.98 -9.12
CA ASP A 578 -0.87 53.20 -9.83
C ASP A 578 -0.90 52.98 -11.37
N PRO A 579 -1.75 53.72 -12.11
CA PRO A 579 -1.77 53.64 -13.57
C PRO A 579 -0.45 54.11 -14.18
N VAL A 580 0.04 53.37 -15.18
CA VAL A 580 1.24 53.72 -15.95
C VAL A 580 0.83 54.45 -17.22
N ILE A 581 1.44 55.61 -17.48
CA ILE A 581 1.14 56.44 -18.65
C ILE A 581 2.26 56.32 -19.68
N ILE A 582 1.97 55.70 -20.82
CA ILE A 582 2.88 55.64 -21.97
C ILE A 582 2.53 56.81 -22.89
N THR A 583 3.27 57.91 -22.78
CA THR A 583 2.96 59.15 -23.51
C THR A 583 4.18 59.82 -24.12
N GLN A 584 3.93 60.64 -25.15
CA GLN A 584 4.82 61.70 -25.55
C GLN A 584 4.01 62.99 -25.77
N ALA A 585 4.44 64.09 -25.13
CA ALA A 585 3.86 65.39 -25.38
C ALA A 585 4.11 65.82 -26.83
N LEU A 586 3.05 66.17 -27.56
CA LEU A 586 3.16 66.66 -28.93
C LEU A 586 3.54 68.15 -28.92
N PRO A 587 4.14 68.67 -30.01
CA PRO A 587 4.43 70.10 -30.11
C PRO A 587 3.17 70.93 -29.87
N SER A 588 3.23 71.92 -28.98
CA SER A 588 2.09 72.80 -28.67
C SER A 588 1.50 73.55 -29.88
N ARG A 589 2.23 73.55 -30.99
CA ARG A 589 1.85 74.14 -32.28
C ARG A 589 1.06 73.18 -33.18
N ALA A 590 0.79 71.96 -32.75
CA ALA A 590 0.03 70.93 -33.46
C ALA A 590 -1.50 71.03 -33.21
N SER A 591 -2.00 72.14 -32.68
CA SER A 591 -3.41 72.33 -32.30
C SER A 591 -4.40 72.33 -33.47
N ASP A 592 -3.92 72.45 -34.72
CA ASP A 592 -4.75 72.44 -35.93
C ASP A 592 -4.59 71.09 -36.67
N GLY A 593 -5.36 70.09 -36.25
CA GLY A 593 -5.61 68.88 -37.04
C GLY A 593 -4.51 67.82 -36.99
N ILE A 594 -4.31 67.22 -35.82
CA ILE A 594 -3.62 65.93 -35.73
C ILE A 594 -4.50 64.86 -36.34
N ASN A 595 -3.99 64.21 -37.37
CA ASN A 595 -4.57 63.00 -37.92
C ASN A 595 -3.62 61.85 -37.61
N LEU A 596 -4.10 60.87 -36.85
CA LEU A 596 -3.47 59.57 -36.78
C LEU A 596 -3.56 58.93 -38.15
N THR A 597 -2.45 58.43 -38.67
CA THR A 597 -2.50 57.56 -39.84
C THR A 597 -2.87 56.18 -39.33
N ASN A 598 -4.17 55.88 -39.28
CA ASN A 598 -4.70 54.61 -38.75
C ASN A 598 -4.04 53.39 -39.40
N GLU A 599 -3.62 53.49 -40.66
CA GLU A 599 -2.90 52.43 -41.39
C GLU A 599 -1.61 51.93 -40.68
N ASN A 600 -1.05 52.71 -39.75
CA ASN A 600 0.19 52.38 -39.06
C ASN A 600 0.12 52.61 -37.54
N TYR A 601 -1.05 52.94 -36.97
CA TYR A 601 -1.20 52.93 -35.50
C TYR A 601 -1.11 51.48 -35.02
N LYS A 602 -0.38 51.26 -33.94
CA LYS A 602 -0.15 49.91 -33.41
C LYS A 602 0.13 49.96 -31.92
N VAL A 603 -0.73 49.36 -31.11
CA VAL A 603 -0.36 48.90 -29.76
C VAL A 603 0.00 47.43 -29.86
N THR A 604 1.18 47.07 -29.36
CA THR A 604 1.61 45.68 -29.29
C THR A 604 1.63 45.27 -27.84
N VAL A 605 0.97 44.17 -27.51
CA VAL A 605 1.15 43.50 -26.22
C VAL A 605 1.88 42.20 -26.49
N THR A 606 2.95 41.94 -25.78
CA THR A 606 3.75 40.72 -25.96
C THR A 606 4.03 40.09 -24.62
N GLU A 607 3.76 38.80 -24.50
CA GLU A 607 4.21 38.01 -23.36
C GLU A 607 5.63 37.50 -23.61
N GLN A 608 6.50 37.60 -22.61
CA GLN A 608 7.82 37.00 -22.65
C GLN A 608 7.70 35.46 -22.74
N GLY A 609 8.57 34.84 -23.54
CA GLY A 609 8.61 33.39 -23.64
C GLY A 609 9.17 32.73 -22.39
N TYR A 610 8.51 31.64 -21.97
CA TYR A 610 8.99 30.76 -20.92
C TYR A 610 9.27 29.38 -21.53
N ALA A 611 10.43 28.79 -21.23
CA ALA A 611 10.88 27.56 -21.89
C ALA A 611 9.89 26.38 -21.67
N ASN A 612 9.29 26.31 -20.49
CA ASN A 612 8.43 25.19 -20.08
C ASN A 612 6.95 25.41 -20.41
N PHE A 613 6.59 26.49 -21.10
CA PHE A 613 5.21 26.85 -21.36
C PHE A 613 4.98 27.24 -22.83
N ASP A 614 3.90 26.72 -23.38
CA ASP A 614 3.31 27.24 -24.60
C ASP A 614 2.33 28.35 -24.26
N THR A 615 2.41 29.45 -25.02
CA THR A 615 1.54 30.61 -24.84
C THR A 615 0.59 30.68 -26.02
N GLY A 616 -0.68 30.39 -25.78
CA GLY A 616 -1.78 30.70 -26.68
C GLY A 616 -2.22 32.15 -26.51
N VAL A 617 -2.59 32.81 -27.61
CA VAL A 617 -3.22 34.14 -27.59
C VAL A 617 -4.53 34.03 -28.35
N SER A 618 -5.62 34.48 -27.76
CA SER A 618 -6.94 34.51 -28.39
C SER A 618 -7.59 35.87 -28.18
N ILE A 619 -8.25 36.38 -29.23
CA ILE A 619 -9.09 37.56 -29.14
C ILE A 619 -10.48 37.07 -28.77
N LEU A 620 -10.94 37.43 -27.57
CA LEU A 620 -12.26 37.02 -27.09
C LEU A 620 -13.36 37.95 -27.61
N ALA A 621 -13.04 39.22 -27.86
CA ALA A 621 -14.02 40.22 -28.21
C ALA A 621 -13.46 41.44 -28.95
N LEU A 622 -14.21 41.96 -29.93
CA LEU A 622 -13.95 43.20 -30.67
C LEU A 622 -15.24 44.01 -30.84
N GLU A 623 -15.17 45.33 -30.62
CA GLU A 623 -16.33 46.24 -30.72
C GLU A 623 -16.77 46.51 -32.18
N ASP A 624 -15.87 46.30 -33.16
CA ASP A 624 -16.16 46.41 -34.59
C ASP A 624 -15.38 45.35 -35.38
N PRO A 625 -15.95 44.15 -35.58
CA PRO A 625 -15.25 43.06 -36.27
C PRO A 625 -14.97 43.35 -37.75
N ASP A 626 -15.70 44.28 -38.36
CA ASP A 626 -15.60 44.59 -39.80
C ASP A 626 -14.38 45.48 -40.14
N SER A 627 -13.78 46.14 -39.14
CA SER A 627 -12.62 47.04 -39.34
C SER A 627 -11.25 46.38 -39.10
N TYR A 628 -11.19 45.08 -38.79
CA TYR A 628 -9.98 44.36 -38.37
C TYR A 628 -9.10 45.17 -37.39
N PRO A 629 -9.65 45.67 -36.27
CA PRO A 629 -8.92 46.52 -35.34
C PRO A 629 -7.83 45.76 -34.57
N ALA A 630 -7.76 44.44 -34.71
CA ALA A 630 -6.81 43.58 -34.03
C ALA A 630 -6.43 42.32 -34.80
N TYR A 631 -5.20 41.83 -34.59
CA TYR A 631 -4.76 40.52 -35.09
C TYR A 631 -3.64 39.93 -34.24
N ILE A 632 -3.43 38.62 -34.41
CA ILE A 632 -2.38 37.83 -33.75
C ILE A 632 -1.40 37.35 -34.84
N ASP A 633 -0.10 37.56 -34.66
CA ASP A 633 0.96 37.19 -35.65
C ASP A 633 1.70 35.90 -35.24
N GLY A 634 1.05 35.06 -34.42
CA GLY A 634 1.51 33.68 -34.17
C GLY A 634 2.69 33.50 -33.20
N SER A 635 3.16 34.54 -32.50
CA SER A 635 4.23 34.36 -31.49
C SER A 635 4.04 35.24 -30.25
N ARG A 636 3.03 34.92 -29.43
CA ARG A 636 2.83 35.56 -28.11
C ARG A 636 2.62 37.07 -28.16
N SER A 637 2.25 37.59 -29.33
CA SER A 637 2.04 39.02 -29.56
C SER A 637 0.64 39.25 -30.11
N PHE A 638 -0.01 40.24 -29.52
CA PHE A 638 -1.26 40.80 -29.96
C PHE A 638 -1.04 42.21 -30.46
N TYR A 639 -1.75 42.56 -31.53
CA TYR A 639 -1.68 43.87 -32.14
C TYR A 639 -3.04 44.52 -32.19
N TRP A 640 -3.09 45.79 -31.78
CA TRP A 640 -4.26 46.66 -31.85
C TRP A 640 -3.97 47.83 -32.79
N THR A 641 -4.75 47.97 -33.86
CA THR A 641 -4.50 48.94 -34.94
C THR A 641 -5.51 50.08 -34.98
N ASP A 642 -6.67 49.95 -34.33
CA ASP A 642 -7.65 51.03 -34.25
C ASP A 642 -7.62 51.73 -32.87
N PRO A 643 -7.16 52.99 -32.78
CA PRO A 643 -7.14 53.73 -31.53
C PRO A 643 -8.53 53.96 -30.89
N ASN A 644 -9.62 53.80 -31.64
CA ASN A 644 -10.99 54.07 -31.16
C ASN A 644 -11.79 52.82 -30.80
N ALA A 645 -11.34 51.64 -31.20
CA ALA A 645 -12.02 50.38 -30.86
C ALA A 645 -11.66 49.93 -29.43
N GLY A 646 -12.59 49.27 -28.75
CA GLY A 646 -12.33 48.44 -27.57
C GLY A 646 -12.35 46.93 -27.86
N GLY A 647 -11.88 46.13 -26.90
CA GLY A 647 -11.90 44.66 -27.03
C GLY A 647 -11.24 43.90 -25.87
N THR A 648 -11.20 42.58 -25.99
CA THR A 648 -10.57 41.71 -24.99
C THR A 648 -9.68 40.65 -25.63
N VAL A 649 -8.53 40.42 -25.01
CA VAL A 649 -7.55 39.38 -25.37
C VAL A 649 -7.27 38.50 -24.17
N LEU A 650 -7.10 37.21 -24.42
CA LEU A 650 -6.67 36.22 -23.46
C LEU A 650 -5.31 35.65 -23.86
N TYR A 651 -4.40 35.61 -22.90
CA TYR A 651 -3.13 34.91 -22.98
C TYR A 651 -3.18 33.67 -22.09
N THR A 652 -3.10 32.49 -22.69
CA THR A 652 -3.16 31.21 -21.98
C THR A 652 -1.77 30.57 -21.98
N ASN A 653 -1.20 30.28 -20.82
CA ASN A 653 0.02 29.48 -20.72
C ASN A 653 -0.28 28.06 -20.26
N THR A 654 0.01 27.11 -21.14
CA THR A 654 -0.09 25.68 -20.85
C THR A 654 1.31 25.13 -20.67
N ARG A 655 1.53 24.34 -19.61
CA ARG A 655 2.82 23.68 -19.39
C ARG A 655 3.06 22.66 -20.49
N LYS A 656 4.26 22.65 -21.06
CA LYS A 656 4.66 21.63 -22.04
C LYS A 656 4.78 20.28 -21.36
N THR A 657 4.20 19.26 -21.98
CA THR A 657 4.31 17.88 -21.54
C THR A 657 4.91 17.00 -22.64
N ALA A 658 5.50 15.88 -22.25
CA ALA A 658 6.06 14.89 -23.15
C ALA A 658 5.92 13.49 -22.56
N ASP A 659 5.86 12.49 -23.43
CA ASP A 659 5.76 11.09 -23.04
C ASP A 659 7.16 10.46 -22.92
N VAL A 660 7.33 9.57 -21.95
CA VAL A 660 8.54 8.77 -21.78
C VAL A 660 8.16 7.30 -21.83
N THR A 661 8.75 6.56 -22.77
CA THR A 661 8.54 5.11 -22.89
C THR A 661 9.71 4.35 -22.29
N LEU A 662 9.42 3.47 -21.35
CA LEU A 662 10.33 2.50 -20.77
C LEU A 662 10.14 1.15 -21.47
N ALA A 663 11.18 0.58 -22.04
CA ALA A 663 11.17 -0.71 -22.70
C ALA A 663 12.14 -1.68 -22.03
N LYS A 664 11.79 -2.97 -22.08
CA LYS A 664 12.61 -4.04 -21.49
C LYS A 664 13.13 -5.03 -22.53
N LEU A 665 14.43 -5.31 -22.47
CA LEU A 665 15.08 -6.39 -23.20
C LEU A 665 15.82 -7.33 -22.22
N LEU A 666 15.58 -8.64 -22.34
CA LEU A 666 16.34 -9.68 -21.66
C LEU A 666 17.17 -10.46 -22.69
N VAL A 667 18.47 -10.51 -22.46
CA VAL A 667 19.42 -11.35 -23.19
C VAL A 667 19.70 -12.60 -22.34
N ASP A 668 18.94 -13.65 -22.63
CA ASP A 668 19.06 -14.98 -22.01
C ASP A 668 19.19 -16.03 -23.13
N PRO A 669 20.43 -16.45 -23.48
CA PRO A 669 20.67 -17.37 -24.59
C PRO A 669 20.13 -18.80 -24.39
N GLU A 670 19.97 -19.23 -23.14
CA GLU A 670 19.44 -20.56 -22.80
C GLU A 670 17.92 -20.53 -22.58
N ASN A 671 17.31 -19.33 -22.53
CA ASN A 671 15.89 -19.12 -22.28
C ASN A 671 15.46 -19.85 -20.99
N THR A 672 16.27 -19.69 -19.94
CA THR A 672 16.07 -20.22 -18.60
C THR A 672 15.07 -19.40 -17.78
N GLU A 673 14.89 -18.13 -18.14
CA GLU A 673 14.00 -17.20 -17.42
C GLU A 673 12.82 -16.69 -18.27
N PRO A 674 12.07 -17.56 -18.98
CA PRO A 674 10.97 -17.11 -19.83
C PRO A 674 9.87 -16.48 -18.99
N GLY A 675 9.60 -15.20 -19.21
CA GLY A 675 8.58 -14.46 -18.46
C GLY A 675 9.06 -13.88 -17.13
N LYS A 676 10.37 -13.81 -16.86
CA LYS A 676 10.89 -13.08 -15.70
C LYS A 676 10.41 -11.64 -15.72
N LEU A 677 9.80 -11.25 -14.60
CA LEU A 677 9.25 -9.93 -14.36
C LEU A 677 10.35 -9.02 -13.79
N PHE A 678 10.59 -7.89 -14.44
CA PHE A 678 11.50 -6.85 -13.98
C PHE A 678 10.67 -5.69 -13.46
N ARG A 679 10.93 -5.27 -12.22
CA ARG A 679 10.22 -4.16 -11.58
C ARG A 679 11.06 -2.88 -11.70
N PHE A 680 10.41 -1.77 -11.94
CA PHE A 680 11.00 -0.46 -12.09
C PHE A 680 10.28 0.54 -11.20
N LYS A 681 11.04 1.43 -10.58
CA LYS A 681 10.51 2.58 -9.86
C LYS A 681 10.76 3.85 -10.65
N ALA A 682 9.72 4.63 -10.96
CA ALA A 682 9.86 5.95 -11.58
C ALA A 682 9.57 7.07 -10.57
N GLU A 683 10.41 8.10 -10.56
CA GLU A 683 10.35 9.21 -9.61
C GLU A 683 10.68 10.53 -10.31
N LEU A 684 9.86 11.57 -10.07
CA LEU A 684 10.19 12.93 -10.47
C LEU A 684 10.94 13.62 -9.32
N LEU A 685 12.19 14.00 -9.57
CA LEU A 685 13.13 14.46 -8.54
C LEU A 685 13.24 15.98 -8.45
N ASP A 686 13.00 16.66 -9.57
CA ASP A 686 13.14 18.10 -9.68
C ASP A 686 11.88 18.66 -10.30
N THR A 687 10.90 18.86 -9.44
CA THR A 687 9.93 19.92 -9.63
C THR A 687 10.47 21.10 -8.84
N ASP A 688 11.06 22.11 -9.49
CA ASP A 688 11.28 23.45 -8.91
C ASP A 688 10.22 23.69 -7.82
N SER A 689 10.66 23.85 -6.56
CA SER A 689 10.01 23.70 -5.22
C SER A 689 8.53 24.04 -5.00
N ASP A 690 7.83 24.50 -6.02
CA ASP A 690 6.53 25.13 -5.97
C ASP A 690 5.45 24.31 -6.71
N TYR A 691 5.72 23.05 -7.07
CA TYR A 691 4.74 22.16 -7.72
C TYR A 691 4.97 20.69 -7.34
N GLU A 692 4.09 20.11 -6.53
CA GLU A 692 4.08 18.66 -6.31
C GLU A 692 3.36 17.98 -7.48
N TYR A 693 4.13 17.39 -8.41
CA TYR A 693 3.58 16.43 -9.36
C TYR A 693 3.94 15.03 -8.89
N THR A 694 2.96 14.34 -8.33
CA THR A 694 3.11 12.94 -7.98
C THR A 694 2.72 12.10 -9.19
N LEU A 695 3.59 11.16 -9.58
CA LEU A 695 3.20 10.12 -10.51
C LEU A 695 2.04 9.33 -9.89
N SER A 696 1.11 8.85 -10.72
CA SER A 696 0.10 7.91 -10.24
C SER A 696 0.78 6.65 -9.70
N GLY A 697 0.15 5.91 -8.78
CA GLY A 697 0.76 4.69 -8.23
C GLY A 697 1.15 3.67 -9.31
N ASN A 698 0.38 3.59 -10.40
CA ASN A 698 0.67 2.73 -11.55
C ASN A 698 1.87 3.22 -12.38
N ASP A 699 2.15 4.52 -12.36
CA ASP A 699 3.28 5.13 -13.06
C ASP A 699 4.56 5.15 -12.22
N SER A 700 4.45 5.04 -10.88
CA SER A 700 5.61 4.96 -9.99
C SER A 700 6.18 3.55 -9.88
N ASP A 701 5.34 2.51 -9.96
CA ASP A 701 5.77 1.10 -9.88
C ASP A 701 5.37 0.33 -11.14
N ILE A 702 6.36 0.12 -12.02
CA ILE A 702 6.17 -0.48 -13.34
C ILE A 702 6.75 -1.90 -13.33
N ALA A 703 6.05 -2.87 -13.92
CA ALA A 703 6.55 -4.23 -14.07
C ALA A 703 6.50 -4.66 -15.54
N LEU A 704 7.62 -5.14 -16.06
CA LEU A 704 7.78 -5.52 -17.47
C LEU A 704 8.43 -6.89 -17.62
N ILE A 705 7.96 -7.68 -18.57
CA ILE A 705 8.70 -8.86 -19.06
C ILE A 705 9.50 -8.52 -20.33
N ASN A 706 10.30 -9.46 -20.81
CA ASN A 706 11.11 -9.29 -22.02
C ASN A 706 10.26 -8.88 -23.24
N GLY A 707 10.64 -7.77 -23.89
CA GLY A 707 9.97 -7.24 -25.08
C GLY A 707 8.78 -6.34 -24.80
N GLU A 708 8.39 -6.14 -23.54
CA GLU A 708 7.34 -5.21 -23.16
C GLU A 708 7.85 -3.78 -23.01
N SER A 709 6.91 -2.84 -23.05
CA SER A 709 7.15 -1.42 -22.82
C SER A 709 5.98 -0.77 -22.08
N TYR A 710 6.28 0.25 -21.28
CA TYR A 710 5.32 1.10 -20.58
C TYR A 710 5.56 2.57 -20.92
N THR A 711 4.50 3.34 -21.13
CA THR A 711 4.62 4.77 -21.47
C THR A 711 4.05 5.62 -20.34
N LEU A 712 4.94 6.39 -19.71
CA LEU A 712 4.60 7.47 -18.80
C LEU A 712 4.13 8.66 -19.63
N LYS A 713 2.90 9.12 -19.39
CA LYS A 713 2.26 10.15 -20.21
C LYS A 713 2.26 11.51 -19.55
N ASP A 714 2.19 12.53 -20.39
CA ASP A 714 1.98 13.93 -19.98
C ASP A 714 3.00 14.43 -18.93
N LEU A 715 4.23 13.90 -18.98
CA LEU A 715 5.25 14.28 -18.03
C LEU A 715 5.74 15.71 -18.30
N PRO A 716 6.01 16.51 -17.25
CA PRO A 716 6.46 17.87 -17.45
C PRO A 716 7.82 17.94 -18.15
N VAL A 717 7.88 18.63 -19.28
CA VAL A 717 9.15 18.90 -19.98
C VAL A 717 10.10 19.66 -19.07
N ASN A 718 11.40 19.35 -19.19
CA ASN A 718 12.50 19.88 -18.38
C ASN A 718 12.44 19.52 -16.89
N ALA A 719 11.51 18.67 -16.46
CA ALA A 719 11.60 18.04 -15.15
C ALA A 719 12.62 16.90 -15.17
N LYS A 720 13.20 16.61 -14.01
CA LYS A 720 14.12 15.49 -13.83
C LYS A 720 13.35 14.22 -13.48
N LEU A 721 13.49 13.20 -14.31
CA LEU A 721 12.93 11.88 -14.08
C LEU A 721 14.05 10.89 -13.75
N ARG A 722 13.84 10.08 -12.72
CA ARG A 722 14.66 8.93 -12.37
C ARG A 722 13.84 7.67 -12.55
N ILE A 723 14.39 6.72 -13.29
CA ILE A 723 13.85 5.37 -13.40
C ILE A 723 14.89 4.42 -12.81
N THR A 724 14.49 3.56 -11.90
CA THR A 724 15.37 2.59 -11.23
C THR A 724 14.85 1.19 -11.48
N GLU A 725 15.66 0.32 -12.07
CA GLU A 725 15.37 -1.11 -12.10
C GLU A 725 15.67 -1.76 -10.74
N LEU A 726 14.69 -2.46 -10.19
CA LEU A 726 14.77 -3.16 -8.92
C LEU A 726 15.24 -4.61 -9.15
N ALA A 727 16.11 -5.10 -8.27
CA ALA A 727 16.46 -6.53 -8.13
C ALA A 727 16.99 -7.23 -9.40
N ALA A 728 18.10 -6.75 -9.95
CA ALA A 728 18.72 -7.29 -11.18
C ALA A 728 20.13 -7.92 -10.96
N TRP A 729 20.41 -8.51 -9.79
CA TRP A 729 21.77 -8.96 -9.42
C TRP A 729 22.32 -10.12 -10.27
N ASP A 730 21.43 -10.94 -10.84
CA ASP A 730 21.78 -12.02 -11.77
C ASP A 730 22.13 -11.51 -13.17
N HIS A 731 21.91 -10.22 -13.45
CA HIS A 731 22.07 -9.64 -14.77
C HIS A 731 23.10 -8.51 -14.78
N ASN A 732 23.78 -8.36 -15.91
CA ASN A 732 24.44 -7.11 -16.24
C ASN A 732 23.39 -6.19 -16.84
N VAL A 733 23.14 -5.05 -16.18
CA VAL A 733 22.17 -4.04 -16.64
C VAL A 733 22.88 -3.01 -17.49
N SER A 734 22.26 -2.63 -18.59
CA SER A 734 22.66 -1.49 -19.40
C SER A 734 21.44 -0.74 -19.90
N VAL A 735 21.56 0.58 -20.02
CA VAL A 735 20.45 1.45 -20.42
C VAL A 735 20.82 2.19 -21.69
N LEU A 736 19.88 2.25 -22.63
CA LEU A 736 20.01 3.01 -23.86
C LEU A 736 18.87 4.02 -23.96
N SER A 737 19.22 5.30 -24.14
CA SER A 737 18.27 6.33 -24.58
C SER A 737 18.30 6.44 -26.10
N GLU A 738 17.13 6.36 -26.73
CA GLU A 738 17.01 6.49 -28.19
C GLU A 738 17.21 7.92 -28.67
N ASN A 739 16.75 8.92 -27.92
CA ASN A 739 16.93 10.34 -28.28
C ASN A 739 18.23 10.93 -27.72
N GLY A 740 19.07 10.13 -27.05
CA GLY A 740 20.40 10.51 -26.60
C GLY A 740 20.41 11.37 -25.33
N SER A 741 19.39 11.26 -24.49
CA SER A 741 19.40 11.83 -23.15
C SER A 741 20.61 11.33 -22.37
N ALA A 742 21.33 12.25 -21.75
CA ALA A 742 22.48 11.93 -20.92
C ALA A 742 22.01 11.39 -19.58
N ASP A 743 22.53 10.23 -19.19
CA ASP A 743 22.37 9.72 -17.84
C ASP A 743 23.15 10.60 -16.86
N LEU A 744 22.47 11.02 -15.80
CA LEU A 744 23.00 11.85 -14.73
C LEU A 744 23.39 11.00 -13.51
N HIS A 745 23.17 9.69 -13.56
CA HIS A 745 23.48 8.76 -12.48
C HIS A 745 24.65 7.82 -12.83
N GLU A 746 25.35 7.31 -11.81
CA GLU A 746 26.52 6.41 -11.98
C GLU A 746 26.18 4.91 -11.86
N ASP A 747 25.11 4.57 -11.13
CA ASP A 747 24.60 3.19 -11.02
C ASP A 747 23.90 2.79 -12.33
N PRO A 748 24.32 1.70 -13.01
CA PRO A 748 23.73 1.26 -14.28
C PRO A 748 22.27 0.81 -14.19
N ARG A 749 21.72 0.62 -12.98
CA ARG A 749 20.30 0.30 -12.75
C ARG A 749 19.42 1.54 -12.64
N VAL A 750 20.03 2.71 -12.51
CA VAL A 750 19.33 3.98 -12.34
C VAL A 750 19.62 4.83 -13.55
N PHE A 751 18.57 5.25 -14.25
CA PHE A 751 18.67 6.20 -15.34
C PHE A 751 18.00 7.50 -14.92
N GLU A 752 18.80 8.54 -14.69
CA GLU A 752 18.35 9.86 -14.30
C GLU A 752 18.59 10.86 -15.43
N PHE A 753 17.55 11.56 -15.89
CA PHE A 753 17.68 12.48 -17.03
C PHE A 753 16.66 13.62 -16.96
N ILE A 754 16.87 14.64 -17.81
CA ILE A 754 15.94 15.76 -17.98
C ILE A 754 15.01 15.43 -19.15
N ILE A 755 13.69 15.46 -18.90
CA ILE A 755 12.69 15.10 -19.92
C ILE A 755 12.75 16.10 -21.09
N PRO A 756 13.08 15.67 -22.32
CA PRO A 756 13.14 16.54 -23.48
C PRO A 756 11.75 16.86 -24.04
N GLU A 757 11.61 17.97 -24.78
CA GLU A 757 10.36 18.35 -25.46
C GLU A 757 9.85 17.30 -26.46
N SER A 758 10.75 16.49 -27.03
CA SER A 758 10.40 15.42 -27.97
C SER A 758 9.89 14.14 -27.30
N GLY A 759 9.93 14.05 -25.96
CA GLY A 759 9.79 12.79 -25.23
C GLY A 759 11.03 11.93 -25.35
N GLU A 760 11.01 10.76 -24.70
CA GLU A 760 12.16 9.86 -24.63
C GLU A 760 11.73 8.39 -24.72
N THR A 761 12.61 7.54 -25.25
CA THR A 761 12.46 6.08 -25.14
C THR A 761 13.73 5.49 -24.54
N ILE A 762 13.55 4.78 -23.43
CA ILE A 762 14.62 4.21 -22.62
C ILE A 762 14.47 2.71 -22.66
N THR A 763 15.50 2.02 -23.15
CA THR A 763 15.53 0.56 -23.14
C THR A 763 16.50 0.07 -22.08
N TYR A 764 15.98 -0.62 -21.07
CA TYR A 764 16.78 -1.40 -20.13
C TYR A 764 17.07 -2.76 -20.74
N THR A 765 18.36 -3.10 -20.86
CA THR A 765 18.82 -4.40 -21.34
C THR A 765 19.50 -5.14 -20.20
N ASN A 766 18.97 -6.32 -19.87
CA ASN A 766 19.52 -7.20 -18.87
C ASN A 766 20.11 -8.42 -19.55
N GLU A 767 21.41 -8.62 -19.40
CA GLU A 767 22.10 -9.80 -19.88
C GLU A 767 22.34 -10.75 -18.71
N LEU A 768 21.81 -11.97 -18.79
CA LEU A 768 21.98 -12.98 -17.75
C LEU A 768 23.46 -13.31 -17.59
N ARG A 769 23.98 -13.17 -16.37
CA ARG A 769 25.38 -13.42 -16.08
C ARG A 769 25.68 -14.91 -16.21
N SER A 770 26.95 -15.23 -16.44
CA SER A 770 27.40 -16.61 -16.61
C SER A 770 28.73 -16.83 -15.90
N ILE A 771 28.91 -18.03 -15.35
CA ILE A 771 30.09 -18.44 -14.58
C ILE A 771 30.47 -19.88 -14.93
N ASN A 772 31.65 -20.36 -14.54
CA ASN A 772 32.02 -21.76 -14.73
C ASN A 772 31.62 -22.59 -13.50
N VAL A 773 31.10 -23.81 -13.69
CA VAL A 773 30.73 -24.72 -12.60
C VAL A 773 31.36 -26.09 -12.79
N VAL A 774 31.95 -26.64 -11.73
CA VAL A 774 32.54 -27.97 -11.67
C VAL A 774 32.05 -28.73 -10.45
N LEU A 775 31.50 -29.93 -10.65
CA LEU A 775 31.03 -30.81 -9.56
C LEU A 775 32.04 -31.94 -9.29
N HIS A 776 32.30 -32.16 -8.00
CA HIS A 776 33.20 -33.18 -7.48
C HIS A 776 32.44 -34.14 -6.56
N SER A 777 32.80 -35.42 -6.61
CA SER A 777 32.38 -36.46 -5.68
C SER A 777 33.55 -36.78 -4.76
N VAL A 778 33.37 -36.60 -3.46
CA VAL A 778 34.39 -36.82 -2.44
C VAL A 778 33.87 -37.68 -1.29
N ASP A 779 34.78 -38.29 -0.53
CA ASP A 779 34.46 -38.94 0.74
C ASP A 779 34.41 -37.94 1.91
N GLU A 780 34.04 -38.42 3.10
CA GLU A 780 33.98 -37.63 4.35
C GLU A 780 35.32 -36.99 4.78
N TYR A 781 36.44 -37.34 4.13
CA TYR A 781 37.77 -36.77 4.36
C TYR A 781 38.22 -35.83 3.23
N GLY A 782 37.38 -35.60 2.22
CA GLY A 782 37.66 -34.75 1.06
C GLY A 782 38.53 -35.41 -0.01
N ALA A 783 38.72 -36.74 0.02
CA ALA A 783 39.43 -37.45 -1.03
C ALA A 783 38.47 -37.81 -2.20
N PRO A 784 38.97 -37.88 -3.46
CA PRO A 784 38.16 -38.27 -4.61
C PRO A 784 37.41 -39.60 -4.42
N PHE A 785 36.10 -39.59 -4.65
CA PHE A 785 35.24 -40.76 -4.51
C PHE A 785 34.62 -41.17 -5.85
N ALA A 786 35.08 -42.27 -6.42
CA ALA A 786 34.66 -42.77 -7.73
C ALA A 786 33.58 -43.87 -7.68
N ASP A 787 33.28 -44.40 -6.50
CA ASP A 787 32.30 -45.48 -6.31
C ASP A 787 30.87 -44.94 -6.13
N ALA A 788 30.51 -43.98 -6.98
CA ALA A 788 29.16 -43.41 -7.12
C ALA A 788 28.85 -43.10 -8.58
N THR A 789 27.56 -42.89 -8.88
CA THR A 789 27.09 -42.47 -10.20
C THR A 789 26.03 -41.40 -10.03
N TYR A 790 26.13 -40.34 -10.83
CA TYR A 790 25.28 -39.15 -10.72
C TYR A 790 24.55 -38.85 -12.02
N GLN A 791 23.46 -38.10 -11.94
CA GLN A 791 22.76 -37.54 -13.09
C GLN A 791 22.54 -36.05 -12.80
N VAL A 792 22.91 -35.16 -13.73
CA VAL A 792 22.74 -33.70 -13.57
C VAL A 792 21.58 -33.24 -14.44
N SER A 793 20.59 -32.57 -13.85
CA SER A 793 19.37 -32.04 -14.50
C SER A 793 18.67 -33.05 -15.42
N GLY A 794 18.55 -34.30 -14.99
CA GLY A 794 17.92 -35.38 -15.77
C GLY A 794 18.72 -35.83 -17.00
N GLY A 795 20.02 -35.52 -17.07
CA GLY A 795 20.94 -35.90 -18.14
C GLY A 795 21.27 -37.40 -18.20
N THR A 796 22.46 -37.77 -18.71
CA THR A 796 22.92 -39.17 -18.66
C THR A 796 23.71 -39.44 -17.39
N ASP A 797 23.70 -40.69 -16.92
CA ASP A 797 24.55 -41.16 -15.83
C ASP A 797 26.04 -40.84 -16.11
N VAL A 798 26.65 -40.14 -15.17
CA VAL A 798 28.06 -39.73 -15.20
C VAL A 798 28.81 -40.34 -14.00
N TYR A 799 30.04 -40.77 -14.26
CA TYR A 799 30.93 -41.37 -13.27
C TYR A 799 32.02 -40.37 -12.87
N PRO A 800 32.35 -40.24 -11.57
CA PRO A 800 33.46 -39.42 -11.13
C PRO A 800 34.81 -39.93 -11.62
N ASP A 801 35.67 -39.00 -12.02
CA ASP A 801 37.06 -39.31 -12.37
C ASP A 801 37.82 -39.83 -11.15
N THR A 802 38.51 -40.95 -11.30
CA THR A 802 39.21 -41.64 -10.19
C THR A 802 40.35 -40.85 -9.55
N ALA A 803 40.92 -39.87 -10.25
CA ALA A 803 42.05 -39.10 -9.74
C ALA A 803 41.62 -37.76 -9.12
N THR A 804 40.53 -37.19 -9.60
CA THR A 804 40.10 -35.82 -9.27
C THR A 804 38.73 -35.75 -8.61
N GLY A 805 37.89 -36.77 -8.75
CA GLY A 805 36.51 -36.79 -8.25
C GLY A 805 35.54 -36.00 -9.12
N ILE A 806 36.00 -35.34 -10.19
CA ILE A 806 35.15 -34.53 -11.07
C ILE A 806 34.22 -35.42 -11.87
N PHE A 807 32.92 -35.10 -11.88
CA PHE A 807 31.93 -35.82 -12.70
C PHE A 807 31.11 -34.90 -13.62
N TYR A 808 31.13 -33.58 -13.41
CA TYR A 808 30.42 -32.61 -14.24
C TYR A 808 31.18 -31.29 -14.37
N ARG A 809 31.10 -30.66 -15.55
CA ARG A 809 31.68 -29.33 -15.85
C ARG A 809 30.80 -28.62 -16.88
N LYS A 810 30.44 -27.36 -16.62
CA LYS A 810 29.74 -26.47 -17.57
C LYS A 810 30.44 -25.11 -17.64
N GLU A 811 30.87 -24.73 -18.84
CA GLU A 811 31.69 -23.54 -19.13
C GLU A 811 31.21 -22.87 -20.44
N PRO A 812 30.46 -21.76 -20.39
CA PRO A 812 29.87 -21.14 -19.21
C PRO A 812 28.53 -21.81 -18.80
N MET A 813 28.16 -21.61 -17.54
CA MET A 813 26.85 -21.87 -16.97
C MET A 813 26.20 -20.53 -16.65
N TYR A 814 25.05 -20.23 -17.26
CA TYR A 814 24.25 -19.08 -16.87
C TYR A 814 23.72 -19.26 -15.45
N LEU A 815 23.62 -18.15 -14.70
CA LEU A 815 23.06 -18.17 -13.35
C LEU A 815 21.63 -18.75 -13.39
N GLY A 816 21.29 -19.54 -12.36
CA GLY A 816 20.05 -20.31 -12.30
C GLY A 816 20.21 -21.66 -11.61
N ASP A 817 19.15 -22.46 -11.67
CA ASP A 817 19.02 -23.71 -10.92
C ASP A 817 19.44 -24.94 -11.74
N PHE A 818 19.97 -25.94 -11.05
CA PHE A 818 20.19 -27.28 -11.59
C PHE A 818 20.04 -28.34 -10.50
N THR A 819 19.72 -29.56 -10.90
CA THR A 819 19.58 -30.68 -9.97
C THR A 819 20.69 -31.70 -10.15
N VAL A 820 21.00 -32.42 -9.09
CA VAL A 820 21.92 -33.56 -9.12
C VAL A 820 21.27 -34.72 -8.39
N ASP A 821 21.14 -35.86 -9.07
CA ASP A 821 20.65 -37.10 -8.49
C ASP A 821 21.81 -38.06 -8.28
N GLN A 822 21.95 -38.62 -7.08
CA GLN A 822 22.83 -39.77 -6.89
C GLN A 822 22.07 -41.05 -7.27
N ILE A 823 22.42 -41.63 -8.41
CA ILE A 823 21.74 -42.82 -8.94
C ILE A 823 22.20 -44.08 -8.19
N TRP A 824 23.50 -44.17 -7.91
CA TRP A 824 24.12 -45.30 -7.24
C TRP A 824 25.32 -44.88 -6.38
N CYS A 825 25.59 -45.61 -5.29
CA CYS A 825 26.82 -45.55 -4.51
C CYS A 825 27.17 -46.95 -3.97
N ASP A 826 28.43 -47.17 -3.58
CA ASP A 826 28.84 -48.43 -2.95
C ASP A 826 28.00 -48.73 -1.67
N PRO A 827 27.59 -49.99 -1.44
CA PRO A 827 26.74 -50.37 -0.31
C PRO A 827 27.27 -50.03 1.09
N ILE A 828 28.58 -49.80 1.27
CA ILE A 828 29.13 -49.39 2.58
C ILE A 828 28.88 -47.91 2.88
N TYR A 829 28.51 -47.11 1.88
CA TYR A 829 28.17 -45.69 2.01
C TYR A 829 26.66 -45.46 2.08
N GLU A 830 26.28 -44.36 2.68
CA GLU A 830 24.90 -43.87 2.70
C GLU A 830 24.59 -43.12 1.40
N LYS A 831 23.66 -43.70 0.62
CA LYS A 831 23.16 -43.09 -0.61
C LYS A 831 22.34 -41.84 -0.29
N ILE A 832 22.64 -40.73 -0.95
CA ILE A 832 21.76 -39.55 -1.02
C ILE A 832 20.55 -39.95 -1.88
N SER A 833 19.41 -40.23 -1.25
CA SER A 833 18.20 -40.67 -1.94
C SER A 833 17.33 -39.53 -2.46
N GLU A 834 17.57 -38.32 -1.98
CA GLU A 834 16.85 -37.11 -2.37
C GLU A 834 17.57 -36.44 -3.55
N THR A 835 16.79 -35.80 -4.42
CA THR A 835 17.33 -34.96 -5.48
C THR A 835 17.99 -33.75 -4.84
N MET A 836 19.23 -33.46 -5.23
CA MET A 836 20.00 -32.34 -4.70
C MET A 836 19.73 -31.12 -5.57
N HIS A 837 19.24 -30.05 -4.98
CA HIS A 837 18.99 -28.80 -5.69
C HIS A 837 20.17 -27.85 -5.45
N PHE A 838 20.71 -27.29 -6.53
CA PHE A 838 21.76 -26.28 -6.49
C PHE A 838 21.33 -25.07 -7.33
N SER A 839 21.57 -23.87 -6.80
CA SER A 839 21.34 -22.62 -7.52
C SER A 839 22.61 -21.79 -7.55
N VAL A 840 22.93 -21.27 -8.72
CA VAL A 840 23.97 -20.23 -8.87
C VAL A 840 23.27 -18.89 -8.97
N VAL A 841 23.45 -18.04 -7.96
CA VAL A 841 22.77 -16.75 -7.86
C VAL A 841 23.78 -15.59 -7.88
N GLY A 842 23.35 -14.43 -8.34
CA GLY A 842 24.09 -13.18 -8.29
C GLY A 842 23.99 -12.54 -6.92
N THR A 843 25.03 -11.81 -6.53
CA THR A 843 25.07 -11.06 -5.26
C THR A 843 25.25 -9.57 -5.52
N ASP A 844 24.90 -8.75 -4.53
CA ASP A 844 25.10 -7.30 -4.52
C ASP A 844 26.59 -6.90 -4.41
N ASP A 845 27.39 -7.69 -3.70
CA ASP A 845 28.83 -7.50 -3.62
C ASP A 845 29.55 -8.09 -4.86
N THR A 846 29.67 -7.26 -5.89
CA THR A 846 30.42 -7.60 -7.12
C THR A 846 31.92 -7.83 -6.90
N THR A 847 32.46 -7.54 -5.72
CA THR A 847 33.88 -7.67 -5.39
C THR A 847 34.24 -9.01 -4.74
N VAL A 848 33.26 -9.72 -4.19
CA VAL A 848 33.43 -11.04 -3.54
C VAL A 848 32.90 -12.14 -4.45
N ASN A 849 33.69 -13.20 -4.65
CA ASN A 849 33.36 -14.37 -5.46
C ASN A 849 32.83 -14.06 -6.88
N GLY A 850 33.33 -12.98 -7.48
CA GLY A 850 32.85 -12.49 -8.77
C GLY A 850 31.38 -12.06 -8.75
N GLY A 851 30.83 -11.68 -7.60
CA GLY A 851 29.43 -11.27 -7.43
C GLY A 851 28.43 -12.40 -7.58
N THR A 852 28.76 -13.60 -7.12
CA THR A 852 27.90 -14.80 -7.20
C THR A 852 28.01 -15.66 -5.94
N ALA A 853 27.02 -16.53 -5.73
CA ALA A 853 26.97 -17.51 -4.65
C ALA A 853 26.34 -18.84 -5.13
N ILE A 854 26.57 -19.90 -4.34
CA ILE A 854 25.91 -21.21 -4.51
C ILE A 854 24.98 -21.44 -3.32
N THR A 855 23.70 -21.71 -3.59
CA THR A 855 22.75 -22.20 -2.60
C THR A 855 22.42 -23.67 -2.88
N SER A 856 22.09 -24.43 -1.83
CA SER A 856 21.67 -25.82 -1.95
C SER A 856 20.75 -26.21 -0.80
N ASP A 857 19.83 -27.13 -1.05
CA ASP A 857 18.96 -27.74 -0.04
C ASP A 857 19.61 -28.91 0.71
N LEU A 858 20.81 -29.32 0.29
CA LEU A 858 21.58 -30.33 0.99
C LEU A 858 21.98 -29.84 2.40
N PRO A 859 22.03 -30.74 3.40
CA PRO A 859 22.67 -30.44 4.68
C PRO A 859 24.14 -30.03 4.46
N GLN A 860 24.66 -29.05 5.22
CA GLN A 860 26.06 -28.60 5.10
C GLN A 860 27.10 -29.70 5.34
N GLU A 861 26.72 -30.80 5.98
CA GLU A 861 27.57 -31.98 6.14
C GLU A 861 27.70 -32.83 4.86
N ARG A 862 26.78 -32.66 3.90
CA ARG A 862 26.72 -33.41 2.63
C ARG A 862 27.30 -32.66 1.43
N TYR A 863 27.65 -31.38 1.56
CA TYR A 863 28.32 -30.64 0.50
C TYR A 863 29.24 -29.53 1.00
N SER A 864 30.16 -29.09 0.15
CA SER A 864 30.94 -27.86 0.37
C SER A 864 31.23 -27.16 -0.97
N THR A 865 31.59 -25.87 -0.92
CA THR A 865 31.82 -25.07 -2.13
C THR A 865 33.09 -24.22 -2.02
N SER A 866 33.77 -23.98 -3.13
CA SER A 866 34.88 -23.03 -3.22
C SER A 866 34.87 -22.28 -4.55
N PHE A 867 35.18 -20.99 -4.53
CA PHE A 867 35.27 -20.17 -5.72
C PHE A 867 36.73 -19.88 -6.12
N ASP A 868 37.04 -20.03 -7.40
CA ASP A 868 38.31 -19.63 -8.01
C ASP A 868 38.14 -18.30 -8.77
N PRO A 869 38.67 -17.18 -8.26
CA PRO A 869 38.51 -15.87 -8.89
C PRO A 869 39.33 -15.69 -10.17
N ASP A 870 40.41 -16.46 -10.37
CA ASP A 870 41.26 -16.32 -11.56
C ASP A 870 40.57 -16.92 -12.80
N THR A 871 39.76 -17.96 -12.60
CA THR A 871 39.05 -18.67 -13.67
C THR A 871 37.54 -18.43 -13.66
N GLN A 872 37.04 -17.67 -12.68
CA GLN A 872 35.61 -17.48 -12.40
C GLN A 872 34.86 -18.82 -12.33
N THR A 873 35.36 -19.73 -11.48
CA THR A 873 34.83 -21.10 -11.38
C THR A 873 34.35 -21.42 -9.99
N TRP A 874 33.10 -21.88 -9.86
CA TRP A 874 32.59 -22.53 -8.67
C TRP A 874 32.89 -24.02 -8.68
N HIS A 875 33.52 -24.50 -7.61
CA HIS A 875 33.71 -25.91 -7.33
C HIS A 875 32.73 -26.33 -6.24
N ILE A 876 31.91 -27.34 -6.54
CA ILE A 876 30.94 -27.90 -5.59
C ILE A 876 31.33 -29.34 -5.31
N TYR A 877 31.50 -29.69 -4.05
CA TYR A 877 31.94 -31.01 -3.60
C TYR A 877 30.78 -31.70 -2.89
N ILE A 878 30.30 -32.81 -3.45
CA ILE A 878 29.28 -33.68 -2.86
C ILE A 878 29.99 -34.73 -1.99
N ILE A 879 29.60 -34.80 -0.71
CA ILE A 879 30.28 -35.59 0.32
C ILE A 879 29.52 -36.91 0.54
N ASN A 880 30.22 -38.03 0.37
CA ASN A 880 29.72 -39.38 0.58
C ASN A 880 30.18 -39.92 1.94
N MET A 881 29.23 -40.25 2.81
CA MET A 881 29.50 -40.72 4.18
C MET A 881 29.40 -42.24 4.31
N GLU A 882 30.28 -42.83 5.12
CA GLU A 882 30.19 -44.25 5.46
C GLU A 882 28.96 -44.53 6.34
N LYS A 883 28.34 -45.70 6.20
CA LYS A 883 27.22 -46.10 7.06
C LYS A 883 27.67 -46.33 8.50
N GLU A 884 26.96 -45.73 9.44
CA GLU A 884 27.18 -45.99 10.87
C GLU A 884 26.79 -47.45 11.21
N ILE A 885 27.77 -48.32 11.40
CA ILE A 885 27.52 -49.70 11.83
C ILE A 885 27.28 -49.70 13.34
N ALA A 886 26.01 -49.79 13.75
CA ALA A 886 25.67 -50.03 15.15
C ALA A 886 26.40 -51.30 15.66
N PRO A 887 27.11 -51.26 16.80
CA PRO A 887 27.80 -52.43 17.32
C PRO A 887 26.77 -53.51 17.69
N THR A 888 26.67 -54.56 16.87
CA THR A 888 25.81 -55.71 17.15
C THR A 888 26.20 -56.35 18.49
N GLY A 889 25.21 -56.47 19.38
CA GLY A 889 25.39 -56.83 20.78
C GLY A 889 26.21 -58.11 21.01
N VAL A 890 27.27 -57.96 21.79
CA VAL A 890 27.92 -59.09 22.48
C VAL A 890 27.05 -59.43 23.70
N THR A 891 26.34 -60.55 23.64
CA THR A 891 25.68 -61.16 24.81
C THR A 891 26.71 -61.42 25.91
N GLN A 892 26.62 -60.66 27.01
CA GLN A 892 27.38 -60.93 28.22
C GLN A 892 26.79 -62.14 28.96
N THR A 893 27.51 -63.25 28.97
CA THR A 893 27.41 -64.26 30.04
C THR A 893 28.53 -64.03 31.06
N PRO A 894 28.26 -64.09 32.38
CA PRO A 894 29.23 -63.79 33.42
C PRO A 894 30.16 -65.00 33.66
N ALA A 895 31.21 -65.13 32.85
CA ALA A 895 32.30 -66.08 33.11
C ALA A 895 33.68 -65.68 32.51
N SER A 896 33.87 -64.42 32.08
CA SER A 896 35.13 -64.00 31.43
C SER A 896 35.80 -62.77 32.05
N ALA A 897 35.46 -62.41 33.30
CA ALA A 897 36.13 -61.33 34.04
C ALA A 897 37.58 -61.67 34.49
N ALA A 898 38.16 -62.80 34.05
CA ALA A 898 39.53 -63.21 34.39
C ALA A 898 40.50 -63.30 33.18
N ALA A 899 40.06 -62.96 31.96
CA ALA A 899 40.93 -62.99 30.77
C ALA A 899 41.33 -61.60 30.23
N MET A 900 40.73 -60.52 30.74
CA MET A 900 40.90 -59.15 30.22
C MET A 900 42.10 -58.38 30.80
N THR A 901 42.96 -59.04 31.59
CA THR A 901 44.24 -58.45 32.06
C THR A 901 45.44 -58.90 31.23
N ALA A 902 45.28 -59.83 30.27
CA ALA A 902 46.38 -60.36 29.46
C ALA A 902 46.47 -59.82 28.02
N VAL A 903 45.42 -59.15 27.50
CA VAL A 903 45.41 -58.61 26.12
C VAL A 903 45.79 -57.12 26.07
N PHE A 904 45.63 -56.40 27.19
CA PHE A 904 46.04 -54.99 27.30
C PHE A 904 47.57 -54.77 27.30
N SER A 905 48.39 -55.83 27.37
CA SER A 905 49.85 -55.74 27.25
C SER A 905 50.40 -55.97 25.83
N PHE A 906 49.56 -56.29 24.82
CA PHE A 906 50.05 -56.54 23.45
C PHE A 906 49.68 -55.45 22.43
N MET A 907 48.68 -54.59 22.69
CA MET A 907 48.29 -53.50 21.77
C MET A 907 49.08 -52.19 21.94
N PHE A 908 49.88 -52.05 23.01
CA PHE A 908 50.77 -50.90 23.17
C PHE A 908 52.09 -51.00 22.38
N CYS A 909 52.31 -52.07 21.60
CA CYS A 909 53.55 -52.27 20.83
C CYS A 909 53.46 -52.01 19.31
N THR A 910 52.29 -51.71 18.74
CA THR A 910 52.16 -51.42 17.29
C THR A 910 51.92 -49.93 16.97
N ALA A 911 51.53 -49.11 17.94
CA ALA A 911 51.34 -47.66 17.73
C ALA A 911 52.67 -46.85 17.63
N PHE A 912 53.83 -47.45 17.95
CA PHE A 912 55.13 -46.75 17.86
C PHE A 912 55.86 -46.92 16.51
N VAL A 913 55.33 -47.73 15.58
CA VAL A 913 55.99 -48.02 14.28
C VAL A 913 55.35 -47.27 13.10
N TYR A 914 54.10 -46.80 13.21
CA TYR A 914 53.45 -46.10 12.09
C TYR A 914 53.74 -44.58 12.05
N ILE A 915 54.01 -43.95 13.18
CA ILE A 915 54.27 -42.50 13.28
C ILE A 915 55.69 -42.08 12.83
N ASN A 916 56.61 -43.03 12.60
CA ASN A 916 58.00 -42.73 12.22
C ASN A 916 58.36 -42.89 10.73
N ARG A 917 57.38 -43.10 9.82
CA ARG A 917 57.67 -43.38 8.39
C ARG A 917 57.34 -42.29 7.36
N ARG A 918 56.85 -41.10 7.76
CA ARG A 918 56.66 -39.97 6.82
C ARG A 918 57.42 -38.68 7.13
N ARG A 919 58.36 -38.69 8.08
CA ARG A 919 59.37 -37.62 8.22
C ARG A 919 60.74 -38.11 7.75
N LYS A 920 60.95 -38.18 6.43
CA LYS A 920 62.26 -38.08 5.76
C LYS A 920 62.07 -38.10 4.25
N GLY A 921 62.10 -36.92 3.65
CA GLY A 921 62.01 -36.70 2.22
C GLY A 921 62.19 -35.22 1.86
N VAL A 922 63.14 -34.55 2.50
CA VAL A 922 63.62 -33.22 2.12
C VAL A 922 65.15 -33.25 2.14
N GLU A 923 65.74 -33.23 0.95
CA GLU A 923 67.04 -32.63 0.61
C GLU A 923 67.05 -32.52 -0.94
N ARG A 924 66.75 -31.33 -1.46
CA ARG A 924 67.70 -30.35 -2.03
C ARG A 924 68.44 -30.82 -3.28
N TYR A 925 68.19 -30.14 -4.39
CA TYR A 925 69.24 -29.63 -5.28
C TYR A 925 68.78 -28.29 -5.89
N ASP A 926 69.59 -27.26 -5.69
CA ASP A 926 69.52 -25.96 -6.35
C ASP A 926 69.96 -26.06 -7.82
N ALA A 927 69.22 -25.39 -8.72
CA ALA A 927 69.70 -24.59 -9.86
C ALA A 927 68.50 -23.89 -10.52
#